data_AF-A0A1A2DKS3-F1
#
_entry.id   AF-A0A1A2DKS3-F1
#
_cell.length_a   1.000
_cell.length_b   1.000
_cell.length_c   1.000
_cell.angle_alpha   90.00
_cell.angle_beta   90.00
_cell.angle_gamma   90.00
#
_symmetry.space_group_name_H-M   'P 1'
#
loop_
_entity.id
_entity.type
_entity.pdbx_description
1 polymer ?
#
loop_
_entity_poly.entity_id
_entity_poly.type
_entity_poly.pdbx_seq_one_letter_code
_entity_poly.pdbx_strand_id
1 'polypeptide(L)'
;MRPPVTVDPRHHDAVVFNIDVALTGTGVDPVFEVTINLVRKLLDEGVATAVYTLSSGGQQLLKAAEVDDLFGVCVEGFPTTALAEAPHQLGVRAERCVVVDDAADGIAAAHDGGFALVIAVDRAGQGDRLRGCGADTVVADLTEVAVRAGDKRMSELPDAVTSYGQLVGVLGAREPVLFVDYDGTLSPIVADPNAASLVEGAAEALESLASRCPVAILSGRDLEDIRSRVPIPGIWYAGSYGFELTEPDGTYHRNEAAAAAIGVVERAAAELGESLATIPGVRVEHKRFAVAVHYREVAAEHIGEIVAATKKLGQQSGLGVTNGRRLVELHPDIDWDKGTTLAWIRDRIDATGSLLPIYIGDDLTDEDAFDAVQFDGIGIVVRHDEDGDRKTAARFAVQSPDQVREFIRRGSNWLAKKHPALAKAWDVTFDGYDPQSEKLREALCTLGNGYFATRGAAPESKSGRVHYPGTYAAGVYNRLVDDVSGTEIDNESLVNLPNWLALTFRVDGGSWFDIDAVRVLSYRQTLDLRGAVLTRQVRFCDGAGRTSSLTQQRFVAMHMPHVGALQTTIVAENWSGTIEVRSTLDGNVTNSLVERYRDLANEHLELVGKWEISDNSVLLTVQTSQSRIPIAMAARSIVWRNGIPVPATYRLVGEAAEIGHDIAVEVSVGDALTVEKLVTVFTGRDVATSEPAVDAERWLGRLARFAELRDAHLKDWAHLWERLSIEFDDFTDELRILRLHLLHLLQTVSPNSSDLDVGVPARGLHGEAYRGHIFWDELFIFPVLNLRLPMVTRSLLKYRYRRLPEARYAAKAAGCSGAMFPWQSGSDGREESQRLHLNPRSGRWNPDSSARAHHIGIAVAYNAWKFYQVTGDLAYLIDYGAEMLAEIARFWVSRATYDRERHRYSIRGVIGPDEFHSGYPDAPYDGIDNNAYTNVMAVWVILRAFDALKLLPLPNRLDLMETLGLDNEELAHWDEVSRQMYVPFHDGVISQFEGYGELDELDWELYRRQYGNIQRLDRILEAENDDINRYKASKQADALMLLYLMSVTELCEVLARLGYRFMPDHVPKMVDYYLARTSHGSTLSGVVHTWVLARANRDRAMEFFQEALKSDISDIQGGTTSEGIHLAAMAGSVDLMQRCFTGMETRSDRIILSPHWPETLGVLAFPIHYRGLHLHLRVSGKGVIISVDPRDAAGVAVECHGRVVQLMPGTTVRFPG
;
A
#
# COMPACT_ATOMS: atom_id res chain seq x y z
N MET A 1 22.01 0.67 36.99
CA MET A 1 22.47 -0.63 36.46
C MET A 1 23.41 -0.32 35.32
N ARG A 2 24.62 -0.90 35.30
CA ARG A 2 25.44 -0.86 34.09
C ARG A 2 24.74 -1.75 33.04
N PRO A 3 24.75 -1.35 31.75
CA PRO A 3 24.25 -2.22 30.70
C PRO A 3 25.04 -3.55 30.70
N PRO A 4 24.40 -4.69 30.38
CA PRO A 4 25.09 -5.96 30.23
C PRO A 4 26.15 -5.87 29.13
N VAL A 5 27.25 -6.62 29.28
CA VAL A 5 28.26 -6.74 28.23
C VAL A 5 27.70 -7.64 27.13
N THR A 6 27.81 -7.23 25.87
CA THR A 6 27.27 -7.99 24.73
C THR A 6 28.39 -8.60 23.91
N VAL A 7 28.38 -9.93 23.76
CA VAL A 7 29.14 -10.61 22.72
C VAL A 7 28.37 -10.46 21.42
N ASP A 8 28.87 -9.61 20.56
CA ASP A 8 28.30 -9.31 19.25
C ASP A 8 28.98 -10.13 18.14
N PRO A 9 28.27 -11.05 17.45
CA PRO A 9 28.83 -11.84 16.34
C PRO A 9 29.34 -11.03 15.14
N ARG A 10 29.00 -9.74 15.06
CA ARG A 10 29.54 -8.82 14.03
C ARG A 10 31.02 -8.53 14.30
N HIS A 11 31.37 -8.37 15.58
CA HIS A 11 32.71 -8.01 16.07
C HIS A 11 33.50 -9.21 16.61
N HIS A 12 32.82 -10.28 17.02
CA HIS A 12 33.43 -11.42 17.70
C HIS A 12 33.15 -12.74 16.97
N ASP A 13 34.21 -13.47 16.61
CA ASP A 13 34.12 -14.76 15.94
C ASP A 13 34.23 -15.94 16.93
N ALA A 14 34.85 -15.71 18.09
CA ALA A 14 34.97 -16.75 19.11
C ALA A 14 34.99 -16.21 20.54
N VAL A 15 34.67 -17.09 21.49
CA VAL A 15 34.83 -16.86 22.94
C VAL A 15 35.72 -17.95 23.53
N VAL A 16 36.81 -17.54 24.17
CA VAL A 16 37.76 -18.42 24.85
C VAL A 16 37.54 -18.30 26.36
N PHE A 17 37.14 -19.40 26.99
CA PHE A 17 36.88 -19.45 28.43
C PHE A 17 38.09 -20.05 29.15
N ASN A 18 38.42 -19.52 30.33
CA ASN A 18 39.16 -20.32 31.31
C ASN A 18 38.29 -21.51 31.74
N ILE A 19 38.87 -22.72 31.78
CA ILE A 19 38.14 -23.94 32.17
C ILE A 19 37.46 -23.81 33.53
N ASP A 20 38.07 -23.08 34.45
CA ASP A 20 37.51 -22.89 35.79
C ASP A 20 36.27 -22.00 35.72
N VAL A 21 36.25 -21.00 34.85
CA VAL A 21 35.04 -20.19 34.59
C VAL A 21 33.97 -21.01 33.85
N ALA A 22 34.39 -21.82 32.88
CA ALA A 22 33.48 -22.66 32.11
C ALA A 22 32.78 -23.72 32.97
N LEU A 23 33.47 -24.23 34.01
CA LEU A 23 33.08 -25.45 34.73
C LEU A 23 32.92 -25.29 36.26
N THR A 24 33.05 -24.10 36.84
CA THR A 24 32.74 -23.88 38.28
C THR A 24 31.65 -22.84 38.47
N GLY A 25 30.71 -23.14 39.38
CA GLY A 25 29.64 -22.25 39.81
C GLY A 25 29.90 -21.68 41.21
N THR A 26 29.45 -20.46 41.48
CA THR A 26 29.43 -19.91 42.84
C THR A 26 28.27 -20.51 43.64
N GLY A 27 28.44 -21.71 44.19
CA GLY A 27 27.45 -22.33 45.08
C GLY A 27 27.41 -23.85 45.06
N VAL A 28 26.72 -24.44 46.04
CA VAL A 28 26.71 -25.88 46.41
C VAL A 28 25.87 -26.77 45.45
N ASP A 29 25.63 -26.35 44.21
CA ASP A 29 25.07 -27.18 43.12
C ASP A 29 25.74 -26.80 41.79
N PRO A 30 25.88 -27.69 40.80
CA PRO A 30 26.67 -27.45 39.59
C PRO A 30 26.00 -26.40 38.67
N VAL A 31 26.36 -25.13 38.84
CA VAL A 31 25.91 -23.99 38.00
C VAL A 31 26.59 -23.98 36.62
N PHE A 32 26.53 -25.10 35.87
CA PHE A 32 26.97 -25.10 34.46
C PHE A 32 25.87 -24.58 33.53
N GLU A 33 24.60 -24.56 33.97
CA GLU A 33 23.48 -24.16 33.10
C GLU A 33 23.63 -22.74 32.55
N VAL A 34 24.16 -21.78 33.33
CA VAL A 34 24.36 -20.40 32.87
C VAL A 34 25.40 -20.36 31.74
N THR A 35 26.57 -20.98 31.95
CA THR A 35 27.62 -21.09 30.95
C THR A 35 27.15 -21.86 29.72
N ILE A 36 26.48 -23.00 29.89
CA ILE A 36 25.94 -23.82 28.79
C ILE A 36 24.91 -23.01 27.99
N ASN A 37 24.03 -22.27 28.64
CA ASN A 37 23.04 -21.42 27.96
C ASN A 37 23.72 -20.29 27.18
N LEU A 38 24.77 -19.67 27.73
CA LEU A 38 25.57 -18.68 27.01
C LEU A 38 26.28 -19.30 25.80
N VAL A 39 26.94 -20.44 25.98
CA VAL A 39 27.66 -21.15 24.91
C VAL A 39 26.72 -21.63 23.80
N ARG A 40 25.53 -22.16 24.14
CA ARG A 40 24.52 -22.52 23.14
C ARG A 40 24.07 -21.31 22.33
N LYS A 41 23.81 -20.17 22.98
CA LYS A 41 23.49 -18.92 22.29
C LYS A 41 24.63 -18.46 21.37
N LEU A 42 25.87 -18.57 21.82
CA LEU A 42 27.05 -18.24 21.00
C LEU A 42 27.11 -19.15 19.75
N LEU A 43 26.93 -20.46 19.92
CA LEU A 43 26.94 -21.43 18.82
C LEU A 43 25.76 -21.25 17.85
N ASP A 44 24.55 -21.01 18.35
CA ASP A 44 23.36 -20.72 17.55
C ASP A 44 23.57 -19.46 16.67
N GLU A 45 24.34 -18.50 17.19
CA GLU A 45 24.72 -17.28 16.48
C GLU A 45 26.03 -17.42 15.67
N GLY A 46 26.63 -18.61 15.64
CA GLY A 46 27.83 -18.92 14.84
C GLY A 46 29.15 -18.39 15.40
N VAL A 47 29.20 -18.05 16.70
CA VAL A 47 30.40 -17.68 17.45
C VAL A 47 31.03 -18.94 18.01
N ALA A 48 32.27 -19.23 17.62
CA ALA A 48 32.99 -20.42 18.07
C ALA A 48 33.36 -20.32 19.55
N THR A 49 33.57 -21.45 20.20
CA THR A 49 33.88 -21.51 21.63
C THR A 49 35.10 -22.38 21.87
N ALA A 50 36.00 -21.93 22.73
CA ALA A 50 37.16 -22.70 23.16
C ALA A 50 37.35 -22.58 24.66
N VAL A 51 38.14 -23.50 25.21
CA VAL A 51 38.54 -23.50 26.61
C VAL A 51 40.05 -23.60 26.71
N TYR A 52 40.65 -22.92 27.68
CA TYR A 52 42.04 -23.13 28.03
C TYR A 52 42.21 -23.47 29.52
N THR A 53 43.26 -24.24 29.84
CA THR A 53 43.52 -24.66 31.22
C THR A 53 45.02 -24.78 31.52
N LEU A 54 45.37 -24.47 32.77
CA LEU A 54 46.69 -24.73 33.36
C LEU A 54 46.92 -26.21 33.69
N SER A 55 45.85 -27.00 33.83
CA SER A 55 45.93 -28.39 34.30
C SER A 55 45.95 -29.37 33.13
N SER A 56 46.83 -30.37 33.19
CA SER A 56 46.80 -31.48 32.24
C SER A 56 45.53 -32.31 32.39
N GLY A 57 44.85 -32.65 31.29
CA GLY A 57 43.60 -33.42 31.28
C GLY A 57 42.32 -32.62 31.05
N GLY A 58 42.40 -31.39 30.53
CA GLY A 58 41.24 -30.52 30.30
C GLY A 58 40.15 -31.15 29.43
N GLN A 59 40.55 -31.83 28.34
CA GLN A 59 39.61 -32.53 27.46
C GLN A 59 38.85 -33.66 28.16
N GLN A 60 39.51 -34.36 29.10
CA GLN A 60 38.88 -35.44 29.88
C GLN A 60 37.88 -34.88 30.88
N LEU A 61 38.13 -33.67 31.37
CA LEU A 61 37.27 -32.96 32.30
C LEU A 61 36.01 -32.43 31.60
N LEU A 62 36.13 -31.88 30.39
CA LEU A 62 34.98 -31.52 29.54
C LEU A 62 34.11 -32.74 29.19
N LYS A 63 34.74 -33.89 28.87
CA LYS A 63 34.03 -35.16 28.61
C LYS A 63 33.31 -35.70 29.84
N ALA A 64 33.93 -35.62 31.01
CA ALA A 64 33.32 -36.04 32.27
C ALA A 64 32.12 -35.16 32.66
N ALA A 65 32.12 -33.90 32.22
CA ALA A 65 31.02 -32.96 32.40
C ALA A 65 29.97 -33.01 31.26
N GLU A 66 30.14 -33.89 30.26
CA GLU A 66 29.24 -34.03 29.09
C GLU A 66 29.01 -32.70 28.30
N VAL A 67 30.07 -31.89 28.18
CA VAL A 67 30.03 -30.60 27.46
C VAL A 67 31.16 -30.46 26.43
N ASP A 68 31.84 -31.56 26.07
CA ASP A 68 32.96 -31.52 25.13
C ASP A 68 32.54 -31.20 23.69
N ASP A 69 31.27 -31.36 23.34
CA ASP A 69 30.67 -30.95 22.07
C ASP A 69 30.39 -29.44 22.00
N LEU A 70 30.31 -28.76 23.15
CA LEU A 70 30.03 -27.33 23.24
C LEU A 70 31.26 -26.44 23.04
N PHE A 71 32.47 -27.01 23.02
CA PHE A 71 33.72 -26.27 22.85
C PHE A 71 34.56 -26.90 21.74
N GLY A 72 34.82 -26.15 20.67
CA GLY A 72 35.52 -26.64 19.48
C GLY A 72 37.00 -26.96 19.72
N VAL A 73 37.63 -26.30 20.70
CA VAL A 73 39.06 -26.45 21.02
C VAL A 73 39.27 -26.42 22.55
N CYS A 74 40.16 -27.27 23.05
CA CYS A 74 40.66 -27.25 24.43
C CYS A 74 42.20 -27.16 24.42
N VAL A 75 42.77 -26.06 24.94
CA VAL A 75 44.23 -25.84 24.96
C VAL A 75 44.79 -25.94 26.37
N GLU A 76 45.80 -26.78 26.55
CA GLU A 76 46.51 -26.95 27.82
C GLU A 76 47.82 -26.16 27.82
N GLY A 77 48.06 -25.35 28.86
CA GLY A 77 49.31 -24.59 28.99
C GLY A 77 49.16 -23.31 29.80
N PHE A 78 50.27 -22.56 29.94
CA PHE A 78 50.25 -21.24 30.58
C PHE A 78 49.38 -20.27 29.78
N PRO A 79 48.69 -19.30 30.42
CA PRO A 79 47.72 -18.45 29.74
C PRO A 79 48.29 -17.73 28.52
N THR A 80 49.52 -17.23 28.60
CA THR A 80 50.22 -16.57 27.48
C THR A 80 50.37 -17.45 26.25
N THR A 81 50.74 -18.72 26.43
CA THR A 81 50.88 -19.68 25.32
C THR A 81 49.54 -20.26 24.88
N ALA A 82 48.63 -20.52 25.83
CA ALA A 82 47.36 -21.18 25.55
C ALA A 82 46.36 -20.24 24.85
N LEU A 83 46.33 -18.97 25.26
CA LEU A 83 45.53 -17.94 24.60
C LEU A 83 46.10 -17.56 23.23
N ALA A 84 47.41 -17.68 22.99
CA ALA A 84 47.94 -17.51 21.63
C ALA A 84 47.53 -18.67 20.68
N GLU A 85 47.46 -19.89 21.22
CA GLU A 85 47.18 -21.11 20.45
C GLU A 85 45.67 -21.34 20.19
N ALA A 86 44.78 -20.95 21.11
CA ALA A 86 43.34 -21.20 20.99
C ALA A 86 42.70 -20.55 19.75
N PRO A 87 42.91 -19.25 19.45
CA PRO A 87 42.44 -18.63 18.20
C PRO A 87 43.03 -19.30 16.96
N HIS A 88 44.31 -19.70 17.01
CA HIS A 88 45.00 -20.36 15.90
C HIS A 88 44.33 -21.70 15.53
N GLN A 89 44.03 -22.54 16.53
CA GLN A 89 43.34 -23.82 16.29
C GLN A 89 41.88 -23.66 15.86
N LEU A 90 41.21 -22.59 16.29
CA LEU A 90 39.87 -22.22 15.84
C LEU A 90 39.86 -21.59 14.43
N GLY A 91 41.03 -21.22 13.88
CA GLY A 91 41.14 -20.53 12.60
C GLY A 91 40.64 -19.08 12.63
N VAL A 92 40.64 -18.45 13.81
CA VAL A 92 40.18 -17.07 14.04
C VAL A 92 41.32 -16.17 14.52
N ARG A 93 41.15 -14.85 14.43
CA ARG A 93 42.12 -13.86 14.92
C ARG A 93 41.85 -13.53 16.39
N ALA A 94 42.90 -13.34 17.19
CA ALA A 94 42.78 -12.92 18.59
C ALA A 94 42.00 -11.59 18.73
N GLU A 95 42.22 -10.66 17.80
CA GLU A 95 41.52 -9.37 17.66
C GLU A 95 39.99 -9.48 17.46
N ARG A 96 39.49 -10.69 17.17
CA ARG A 96 38.04 -11.02 17.01
C ARG A 96 37.58 -12.05 18.06
N CYS A 97 38.38 -12.30 19.08
CA CYS A 97 38.04 -13.23 20.15
C CYS A 97 37.72 -12.48 21.45
N VAL A 98 36.72 -12.97 22.17
CA VAL A 98 36.42 -12.59 23.55
C VAL A 98 37.12 -13.55 24.49
N VAL A 99 37.76 -13.07 25.55
CA VAL A 99 38.26 -13.93 26.63
C VAL A 99 37.40 -13.73 27.87
N VAL A 100 37.01 -14.84 28.49
CA VAL A 100 36.27 -14.85 29.74
C VAL A 100 37.09 -15.57 30.81
N ASP A 101 37.50 -14.84 31.84
CA ASP A 101 38.41 -15.33 32.87
C ASP A 101 38.08 -14.78 34.26
N ASP A 102 38.47 -15.48 35.32
CA ASP A 102 38.38 -15.01 36.71
C ASP A 102 39.77 -14.82 37.35
N ALA A 103 40.86 -15.20 36.66
CA ALA A 103 42.22 -15.12 37.15
C ALA A 103 43.01 -13.93 36.55
N ALA A 104 43.72 -13.19 37.42
CA ALA A 104 44.52 -12.03 37.04
C ALA A 104 45.58 -12.33 35.95
N ASP A 105 46.22 -13.49 36.00
CA ASP A 105 47.25 -13.89 35.03
C ASP A 105 46.64 -14.18 33.64
N GLY A 106 45.41 -14.71 33.61
CA GLY A 106 44.65 -14.95 32.38
C GLY A 106 44.14 -13.65 31.75
N ILE A 107 43.63 -12.74 32.58
CA ILE A 107 43.23 -11.39 32.15
C ILE A 107 44.42 -10.60 31.58
N ALA A 108 45.57 -10.62 32.26
CA ALA A 108 46.77 -9.94 31.77
C ALA A 108 47.27 -10.55 30.45
N ALA A 109 47.28 -11.88 30.34
CA ALA A 109 47.67 -12.56 29.10
C ALA A 109 46.70 -12.28 27.93
N ALA A 110 45.40 -12.17 28.20
CA ALA A 110 44.40 -11.81 27.19
C ALA A 110 44.55 -10.35 26.74
N HIS A 111 44.77 -9.43 27.69
CA HIS A 111 45.04 -8.03 27.39
C HIS A 111 46.30 -7.87 26.52
N ASP A 112 47.41 -8.48 26.94
CA ASP A 112 48.70 -8.40 26.25
C ASP A 112 48.69 -9.16 24.91
N GLY A 113 47.82 -10.17 24.79
CA GLY A 113 47.56 -10.91 23.54
C GLY A 113 46.72 -10.14 22.52
N GLY A 114 46.21 -8.95 22.86
CA GLY A 114 45.46 -8.10 21.93
C GLY A 114 44.05 -8.61 21.62
N PHE A 115 43.41 -9.32 22.55
CA PHE A 115 42.05 -9.82 22.36
C PHE A 115 41.02 -8.68 22.23
N ALA A 116 39.93 -8.95 21.51
CA ALA A 116 38.89 -7.97 21.20
C ALA A 116 38.26 -7.38 22.48
N LEU A 117 37.82 -8.29 23.35
CA LEU A 117 37.10 -8.00 24.58
C LEU A 117 37.55 -8.98 25.67
N VAL A 118 37.99 -8.45 26.81
CA VAL A 118 38.40 -9.23 27.99
C VAL A 118 37.38 -9.04 29.10
N ILE A 119 36.58 -10.08 29.36
CA ILE A 119 35.53 -10.12 30.38
C ILE A 119 36.08 -10.83 31.62
N ALA A 120 36.24 -10.07 32.71
CA ALA A 120 36.57 -10.62 34.02
C ALA A 120 35.31 -11.01 34.80
N VAL A 121 35.26 -12.22 35.36
CA VAL A 121 34.19 -12.66 36.28
C VAL A 121 34.65 -12.47 37.72
N ASP A 122 34.11 -11.47 38.42
CA ASP A 122 34.51 -11.16 39.79
C ASP A 122 33.77 -12.00 40.83
N ARG A 123 34.33 -13.17 41.11
CA ARG A 123 33.80 -14.10 42.12
C ARG A 123 34.24 -13.78 43.55
N ALA A 124 35.26 -12.94 43.73
CA ALA A 124 35.96 -12.74 45.00
C ALA A 124 35.95 -11.28 45.51
N GLY A 125 35.20 -10.39 44.86
CA GLY A 125 35.17 -8.96 45.17
C GLY A 125 36.48 -8.23 44.82
N GLN A 126 37.20 -8.72 43.80
CA GLN A 126 38.49 -8.22 43.33
C GLN A 126 38.39 -7.42 42.01
N GLY A 127 37.21 -6.92 41.65
CA GLY A 127 36.98 -6.27 40.36
C GLY A 127 37.95 -5.13 40.01
N ASP A 128 38.37 -4.29 40.98
CA ASP A 128 39.34 -3.22 40.72
C ASP A 128 40.74 -3.76 40.40
N ARG A 129 41.12 -4.90 40.99
CA ARG A 129 42.37 -5.58 40.66
C ARG A 129 42.29 -6.17 39.25
N LEU A 130 41.18 -6.82 38.90
CA LEU A 130 40.98 -7.40 37.57
C LEU A 130 40.98 -6.32 36.47
N ARG A 131 40.37 -5.15 36.71
CA ARG A 131 40.51 -3.97 35.83
C ARG A 131 41.97 -3.51 35.72
N GLY A 132 42.68 -3.44 36.84
CA GLY A 132 44.10 -3.09 36.86
C GLY A 132 45.00 -4.07 36.09
N CYS A 133 44.55 -5.31 35.89
CA CYS A 133 45.22 -6.33 35.07
C CYS A 133 44.85 -6.26 33.58
N GLY A 134 43.98 -5.34 33.16
CA GLY A 134 43.62 -5.15 31.75
C GLY A 134 42.25 -5.70 31.33
N ALA A 135 41.35 -6.04 32.27
CA ALA A 135 39.98 -6.39 31.91
C ALA A 135 39.22 -5.19 31.35
N ASP A 136 38.61 -5.35 30.16
CA ASP A 136 37.76 -4.33 29.53
C ASP A 136 36.44 -4.15 30.30
N THR A 137 35.90 -5.25 30.82
CA THR A 137 34.74 -5.22 31.71
C THR A 137 34.87 -6.25 32.83
N VAL A 138 34.15 -6.00 33.92
CA VAL A 138 34.05 -6.91 35.07
C VAL A 138 32.59 -7.15 35.38
N VAL A 139 32.16 -8.41 35.31
CA VAL A 139 30.79 -8.87 35.62
C VAL A 139 30.80 -9.68 36.91
N ALA A 140 29.70 -9.67 37.66
CA ALA A 140 29.60 -10.54 38.84
C ALA A 140 29.27 -11.99 38.44
N ASP A 141 28.51 -12.17 37.37
CA ASP A 141 28.08 -13.47 36.86
C ASP A 141 27.88 -13.45 35.32
N LEU A 142 27.96 -14.62 34.68
CA LEU A 142 27.81 -14.76 33.23
C LEU A 142 26.38 -14.46 32.73
N THR A 143 25.38 -14.39 33.59
CA THR A 143 24.05 -13.88 33.24
C THR A 143 24.06 -12.40 32.80
N GLU A 144 25.10 -11.64 33.15
CA GLU A 144 25.31 -10.26 32.69
C GLU A 144 25.94 -10.19 31.28
N VAL A 145 26.29 -11.33 30.70
CA VAL A 145 26.81 -11.44 29.32
C VAL A 145 25.64 -11.75 28.37
N ALA A 146 25.30 -10.78 27.53
CA ALA A 146 24.33 -10.95 26.46
C ALA A 146 25.01 -11.44 25.16
N VAL A 147 24.25 -12.06 24.28
CA VAL A 147 24.69 -12.40 22.90
C VAL A 147 23.72 -11.71 21.95
N ARG A 148 24.25 -10.92 21.00
CA ARG A 148 23.42 -10.33 19.95
C ARG A 148 22.96 -11.43 18.99
N ALA A 149 21.67 -11.42 18.63
CA ALA A 149 21.04 -12.47 17.85
C ALA A 149 20.19 -11.92 16.71
N GLY A 150 20.01 -12.74 15.66
CA GLY A 150 19.08 -12.48 14.55
C GLY A 150 19.66 -11.78 13.32
N ASP A 151 20.92 -11.35 13.36
CA ASP A 151 21.61 -10.83 12.18
C ASP A 151 21.97 -11.96 11.20
N LYS A 152 21.89 -11.65 9.90
CA LYS A 152 22.23 -12.58 8.82
C LYS A 152 23.69 -12.42 8.40
N ARG A 153 24.26 -13.46 7.80
CA ARG A 153 25.56 -13.34 7.16
C ARG A 153 25.44 -12.47 5.91
N MET A 154 26.49 -11.72 5.60
CA MET A 154 26.51 -10.85 4.41
C MET A 154 26.16 -11.63 3.14
N SER A 155 26.59 -12.89 3.00
CA SER A 155 26.33 -13.79 1.87
C SER A 155 24.86 -14.17 1.69
N GLU A 156 24.09 -14.18 2.78
CA GLU A 156 22.67 -14.52 2.83
C GLU A 156 21.75 -13.34 2.47
N LEU A 157 22.31 -12.12 2.43
CA LEU A 157 21.56 -10.92 2.11
C LEU A 157 21.25 -10.81 0.60
N PRO A 158 20.07 -10.29 0.24
CA PRO A 158 19.73 -9.99 -1.15
C PRO A 158 20.63 -8.89 -1.74
N ASP A 159 20.96 -9.02 -3.03
CA ASP A 159 21.78 -8.05 -3.77
C ASP A 159 20.98 -6.78 -4.13
N ALA A 160 21.40 -5.61 -3.66
CA ALA A 160 20.64 -4.36 -3.80
C ALA A 160 20.49 -3.87 -5.25
N VAL A 161 21.47 -4.15 -6.11
CA VAL A 161 21.42 -3.77 -7.54
C VAL A 161 20.45 -4.65 -8.31
N THR A 162 20.36 -5.93 -7.94
CA THR A 162 19.43 -6.90 -8.52
C THR A 162 18.02 -6.73 -7.98
N SER A 163 17.89 -6.46 -6.68
CA SER A 163 16.64 -6.17 -5.97
C SER A 163 16.21 -4.70 -6.08
N TYR A 164 16.84 -3.92 -6.95
CA TYR A 164 16.58 -2.49 -7.10
C TYR A 164 15.10 -2.15 -7.35
N GLY A 165 14.36 -3.04 -8.02
CA GLY A 165 12.92 -2.90 -8.22
C GLY A 165 12.08 -2.93 -6.93
N GLN A 166 12.51 -3.68 -5.91
CA GLN A 166 11.89 -3.71 -4.58
C GLN A 166 12.11 -2.37 -3.87
N LEU A 167 13.37 -1.89 -3.90
CA LEU A 167 13.78 -0.63 -3.26
C LEU A 167 13.05 0.57 -3.87
N VAL A 168 12.94 0.62 -5.20
CA VAL A 168 12.21 1.69 -5.91
C VAL A 168 10.73 1.75 -5.54
N GLY A 169 10.08 0.61 -5.26
CA GLY A 169 8.69 0.60 -4.81
C GLY A 169 8.49 1.42 -3.54
N VAL A 170 9.42 1.30 -2.58
CA VAL A 170 9.43 2.07 -1.33
C VAL A 170 9.82 3.53 -1.57
N LEU A 171 10.81 3.77 -2.45
CA LEU A 171 11.27 5.13 -2.81
C LEU A 171 10.19 5.94 -3.55
N GLY A 172 9.26 5.29 -4.24
CA GLY A 172 8.20 5.92 -5.02
C GLY A 172 7.34 6.89 -4.22
N ALA A 173 7.02 6.54 -2.98
CA ALA A 173 6.10 7.29 -2.12
C ALA A 173 6.79 8.12 -1.02
N ARG A 174 8.12 8.00 -0.87
CA ARG A 174 8.91 8.69 0.16
C ARG A 174 9.99 9.57 -0.44
N GLU A 175 10.50 10.52 0.34
CA GLU A 175 11.66 11.31 -0.04
C GLU A 175 12.94 10.62 0.45
N PRO A 176 13.82 10.13 -0.45
CA PRO A 176 15.05 9.48 -0.01
C PRO A 176 16.08 10.49 0.47
N VAL A 177 16.91 10.07 1.43
CA VAL A 177 18.19 10.71 1.75
C VAL A 177 19.27 9.64 1.71
N LEU A 178 20.33 9.88 0.94
CA LEU A 178 21.45 8.93 0.83
C LEU A 178 22.56 9.34 1.77
N PHE A 179 22.95 8.42 2.64
CA PHE A 179 24.15 8.45 3.44
C PHE A 179 25.11 7.39 2.90
N VAL A 180 26.38 7.75 2.72
CA VAL A 180 27.36 6.85 2.10
C VAL A 180 28.72 7.00 2.75
N ASP A 181 29.36 5.87 3.04
CA ASP A 181 30.77 5.83 3.45
C ASP A 181 31.70 6.05 2.24
N TYR A 182 32.96 6.39 2.49
CA TYR A 182 33.95 6.65 1.47
C TYR A 182 34.88 5.47 1.20
N ASP A 183 35.65 5.04 2.20
CA ASP A 183 36.70 4.03 2.01
C ASP A 183 36.06 2.66 1.88
N GLY A 184 36.45 1.83 0.91
CA GLY A 184 35.81 0.52 0.69
C GLY A 184 34.37 0.57 0.13
N THR A 185 33.75 1.75 0.10
CA THR A 185 32.38 1.98 -0.39
C THR A 185 32.33 2.78 -1.70
N LEU A 186 32.90 4.00 -1.74
CA LEU A 186 33.00 4.82 -2.95
C LEU A 186 34.41 4.75 -3.59
N SER A 187 35.40 4.35 -2.80
CA SER A 187 36.77 4.06 -3.22
C SER A 187 37.08 2.58 -3.00
N PRO A 188 37.82 1.90 -3.88
CA PRO A 188 38.41 0.60 -3.58
C PRO A 188 39.34 0.71 -2.37
N ILE A 189 39.49 -0.40 -1.63
CA ILE A 189 40.48 -0.48 -0.56
C ILE A 189 41.87 -0.53 -1.20
N VAL A 190 42.75 0.39 -0.79
CA VAL A 190 44.13 0.50 -1.26
C VAL A 190 45.12 0.34 -0.11
N ALA A 191 46.36 -0.06 -0.41
CA ALA A 191 47.40 -0.25 0.59
C ALA A 191 47.90 1.07 1.21
N ASP A 192 47.99 2.13 0.42
CA ASP A 192 48.26 3.50 0.89
C ASP A 192 46.96 4.30 0.97
N PRO A 193 46.46 4.67 2.17
CA PRO A 193 45.23 5.45 2.32
C PRO A 193 45.24 6.78 1.55
N ASN A 194 46.41 7.34 1.27
CA ASN A 194 46.51 8.58 0.49
C ASN A 194 46.17 8.37 -1.00
N ALA A 195 46.35 7.16 -1.51
CA ALA A 195 46.07 6.79 -2.90
C ALA A 195 44.58 6.46 -3.16
N ALA A 196 43.73 6.48 -2.12
CA ALA A 196 42.31 6.22 -2.26
C ALA A 196 41.65 7.29 -3.15
N SER A 197 40.93 6.85 -4.18
CA SER A 197 40.24 7.72 -5.11
C SER A 197 38.90 7.12 -5.47
N LEU A 198 37.92 7.99 -5.73
CA LEU A 198 36.60 7.56 -6.20
C LEU A 198 36.73 6.59 -7.39
N VAL A 199 35.88 5.56 -7.42
CA VAL A 199 35.74 4.74 -8.62
C VAL A 199 35.28 5.60 -9.79
N GLU A 200 35.75 5.27 -11.00
CA GLU A 200 35.41 6.00 -12.22
C GLU A 200 33.88 6.12 -12.39
N GLY A 201 33.38 7.35 -12.55
CA GLY A 201 31.95 7.63 -12.70
C GLY A 201 31.18 7.88 -11.39
N ALA A 202 31.79 7.71 -10.21
CA ALA A 202 31.09 7.91 -8.93
C ALA A 202 30.79 9.38 -8.61
N ALA A 203 31.71 10.30 -8.95
CA ALA A 203 31.50 11.72 -8.77
C ALA A 203 30.28 12.22 -9.57
N GLU A 204 30.20 11.87 -10.85
CA GLU A 204 29.07 12.23 -11.71
C GLU A 204 27.75 11.63 -11.22
N ALA A 205 27.79 10.39 -10.72
CA ALA A 205 26.61 9.73 -10.16
C ALA A 205 26.09 10.43 -8.90
N LEU A 206 26.99 10.81 -7.98
CA LEU A 206 26.68 11.54 -6.75
C LEU A 206 26.18 12.96 -7.04
N GLU A 207 26.84 13.70 -7.94
CA GLU A 207 26.40 15.05 -8.36
C GLU A 207 24.99 15.00 -8.95
N SER A 208 24.75 14.03 -9.84
CA SER A 208 23.43 13.85 -10.45
C SER A 208 22.38 13.43 -9.40
N LEU A 209 22.75 12.69 -8.36
CA LEU A 209 21.82 12.33 -7.29
C LEU A 209 21.52 13.53 -6.37
N ALA A 210 22.55 14.26 -5.95
CA ALA A 210 22.48 15.42 -5.06
C ALA A 210 21.59 16.54 -5.60
N SER A 211 21.48 16.68 -6.93
CA SER A 211 20.57 17.64 -7.55
C SER A 211 19.09 17.28 -7.40
N ARG A 212 18.75 16.13 -6.80
CA ARG A 212 17.39 15.55 -6.75
C ARG A 212 16.98 15.09 -5.36
N CYS A 213 17.92 14.72 -4.51
CA CYS A 213 17.66 14.41 -3.11
C CYS A 213 18.87 14.77 -2.23
N PRO A 214 18.68 14.95 -0.91
CA PRO A 214 19.79 15.16 0.00
C PRO A 214 20.77 13.97 -0.02
N VAL A 215 22.07 14.29 -0.02
CA VAL A 215 23.17 13.32 0.03
C VAL A 215 24.12 13.74 1.14
N ALA A 216 24.65 12.76 1.88
CA ALA A 216 25.61 12.95 2.95
C ALA A 216 26.73 11.92 2.85
N ILE A 217 27.98 12.39 2.95
CA ILE A 217 29.16 11.52 3.07
C ILE A 217 29.56 11.48 4.54
N LEU A 218 29.58 10.27 5.11
CA LEU A 218 30.05 10.02 6.48
C LEU A 218 31.37 9.27 6.36
N SER A 219 32.44 9.74 7.00
CA SER A 219 33.75 9.11 6.89
C SER A 219 34.54 9.21 8.19
N GLY A 220 35.41 8.24 8.44
CA GLY A 220 36.44 8.29 9.48
C GLY A 220 37.62 9.21 9.15
N ARG A 221 37.67 9.78 7.94
CA ARG A 221 38.69 10.77 7.52
C ARG A 221 38.40 12.16 8.09
N ASP A 222 39.43 12.99 8.21
CA ASP A 222 39.27 14.39 8.55
C ASP A 222 38.39 15.12 7.51
N LEU A 223 37.61 16.10 7.95
CA LEU A 223 36.62 16.77 7.11
C LEU A 223 37.24 17.47 5.89
N GLU A 224 38.44 18.02 6.04
CA GLU A 224 39.17 18.66 4.95
C GLU A 224 39.65 17.63 3.90
N ASP A 225 40.13 16.46 4.35
CA ASP A 225 40.58 15.38 3.47
C ASP A 225 39.41 14.86 2.62
N ILE A 226 38.28 14.51 3.25
CA ILE A 226 37.13 13.94 2.51
C ILE A 226 36.54 14.94 1.50
N ARG A 227 36.48 16.23 1.84
CA ARG A 227 36.02 17.29 0.91
C ARG A 227 36.97 17.50 -0.27
N SER A 228 38.27 17.24 -0.08
CA SER A 228 39.25 17.31 -1.16
C SER A 228 39.13 16.13 -2.14
N ARG A 229 38.74 14.95 -1.63
CA ARG A 229 38.58 13.71 -2.41
C ARG A 229 37.25 13.61 -3.13
N VAL A 230 36.19 14.17 -2.54
CA VAL A 230 34.86 14.24 -3.13
C VAL A 230 34.45 15.71 -3.20
N PRO A 231 34.87 16.47 -4.23
CA PRO A 231 34.64 17.91 -4.31
C PRO A 231 33.24 18.25 -4.86
N ILE A 232 32.18 17.71 -4.26
CA ILE A 232 30.79 17.89 -4.72
C ILE A 232 30.11 19.00 -3.90
N PRO A 233 29.65 20.10 -4.52
CA PRO A 233 28.94 21.15 -3.81
C PRO A 233 27.50 20.73 -3.45
N GLY A 234 26.95 21.32 -2.39
CA GLY A 234 25.53 21.15 -2.03
C GLY A 234 25.18 19.81 -1.35
N ILE A 235 26.16 19.08 -0.84
CA ILE A 235 25.94 17.86 -0.04
C ILE A 235 26.47 18.03 1.38
N TRP A 236 26.01 17.18 2.30
CA TRP A 236 26.52 17.11 3.66
C TRP A 236 27.84 16.34 3.71
N TYR A 237 28.78 16.82 4.52
CA TYR A 237 30.02 16.09 4.82
C TYR A 237 30.16 15.94 6.32
N ALA A 238 30.44 14.74 6.79
CA ALA A 238 30.79 14.43 8.18
C ALA A 238 32.13 13.69 8.20
N GLY A 239 33.13 14.32 8.80
CA GLY A 239 34.47 13.75 8.99
C GLY A 239 34.68 13.31 10.44
N SER A 240 35.71 12.50 10.67
CA SER A 240 36.07 11.93 11.99
C SER A 240 34.85 11.31 12.68
N TYR A 241 34.14 10.42 11.99
CA TYR A 241 32.92 9.74 12.49
C TYR A 241 31.77 10.70 12.86
N GLY A 242 31.83 11.95 12.42
CA GLY A 242 30.83 12.99 12.67
C GLY A 242 31.15 13.97 13.79
N PHE A 243 32.39 13.97 14.32
CA PHE A 243 32.83 15.00 15.27
C PHE A 243 32.96 16.39 14.63
N GLU A 244 33.10 16.45 13.31
CA GLU A 244 32.99 17.68 12.55
C GLU A 244 32.25 17.46 11.25
N LEU A 245 31.43 18.44 10.86
CA LEU A 245 30.58 18.33 9.69
C LEU A 245 30.29 19.68 9.04
N THR A 246 29.88 19.66 7.78
CA THR A 246 29.47 20.84 7.00
C THR A 246 28.12 20.61 6.32
N GLU A 247 27.23 21.59 6.41
CA GLU A 247 25.93 21.60 5.71
C GLU A 247 26.10 21.95 4.21
N PRO A 248 25.07 21.69 3.37
CA PRO A 248 25.09 22.05 1.95
C PRO A 248 25.37 23.54 1.66
N ASP A 249 25.02 24.44 2.58
CA ASP A 249 25.24 25.89 2.46
C ASP A 249 26.64 26.33 2.94
N GLY A 250 27.44 25.41 3.46
CA GLY A 250 28.78 25.65 3.99
C GLY A 250 28.84 25.90 5.50
N THR A 251 27.72 25.84 6.22
CA THR A 251 27.68 25.98 7.69
C THR A 251 28.48 24.85 8.36
N TYR A 252 29.46 25.21 9.20
CA TYR A 252 30.32 24.26 9.91
C TYR A 252 29.79 23.97 11.31
N HIS A 253 29.77 22.68 11.68
CA HIS A 253 29.45 22.21 13.02
C HIS A 253 30.57 21.34 13.56
N ARG A 254 30.72 21.37 14.88
CA ARG A 254 31.72 20.60 15.62
C ARG A 254 31.13 20.10 16.91
N ASN A 255 31.47 18.87 17.27
CA ASN A 255 31.16 18.31 18.58
C ASN A 255 32.12 18.91 19.62
N GLU A 256 31.59 19.73 20.52
CA GLU A 256 32.40 20.43 21.53
C GLU A 256 33.01 19.49 22.57
N ALA A 257 32.39 18.33 22.86
CA ALA A 257 32.96 17.33 23.74
C ALA A 257 34.18 16.64 23.08
N ALA A 258 34.08 16.29 21.80
CA ALA A 258 35.22 15.78 21.02
C ALA A 258 36.34 16.81 20.91
N ALA A 259 36.00 18.09 20.71
CA ALA A 259 36.97 19.18 20.59
C ALA A 259 37.82 19.37 21.85
N ALA A 260 37.29 19.08 23.03
CA ALA A 260 38.03 19.13 24.29
C ALA A 260 39.14 18.08 24.38
N ALA A 261 39.02 16.97 23.64
CA ALA A 261 39.97 15.86 23.65
C ALA A 261 41.13 16.01 22.65
N ILE A 262 41.09 16.98 21.72
CA ILE A 262 42.13 17.17 20.68
C ILE A 262 43.54 17.23 21.27
N GLY A 263 43.73 18.03 22.34
CA GLY A 263 45.05 18.15 22.98
C GLY A 263 45.49 16.89 23.72
N VAL A 264 44.56 15.99 24.08
CA VAL A 264 44.87 14.67 24.66
C VAL A 264 45.29 13.71 23.54
N VAL A 265 44.55 13.69 22.43
CA VAL A 265 44.86 12.90 21.22
C VAL A 265 46.25 13.24 20.68
N GLU A 266 46.60 14.53 20.58
CA GLU A 266 47.93 14.95 20.11
C GLU A 266 49.07 14.44 20.99
N ARG A 267 48.88 14.45 22.32
CA ARG A 267 49.86 13.87 23.25
C ARG A 267 49.94 12.36 23.11
N ALA A 268 48.81 11.68 22.99
CA ALA A 268 48.75 10.24 22.80
C ALA A 268 49.46 9.82 21.49
N ALA A 269 49.33 10.60 20.42
CA ALA A 269 50.02 10.36 19.15
C ALA A 269 51.54 10.45 19.29
N ALA A 270 52.04 11.47 20.00
CA ALA A 270 53.48 11.60 20.26
C ALA A 270 54.01 10.43 21.09
N GLU A 271 53.28 10.02 22.13
CA GLU A 271 53.67 8.93 23.02
C GLU A 271 53.64 7.56 22.32
N LEU A 272 52.62 7.28 21.49
CA LEU A 272 52.60 6.08 20.64
C LEU A 272 53.72 6.10 19.60
N GLY A 273 53.98 7.27 19.01
CA GLY A 273 55.08 7.46 18.06
C GLY A 273 56.44 7.12 18.68
N GLU A 274 56.68 7.52 19.93
CA GLU A 274 57.92 7.20 20.64
C GLU A 274 57.98 5.75 21.13
N SER A 275 56.90 5.25 21.76
CA SER A 275 56.88 3.91 22.35
C SER A 275 56.93 2.79 21.30
N LEU A 276 56.30 2.98 20.14
CA LEU A 276 56.25 1.99 19.08
C LEU A 276 57.37 2.16 18.04
N ALA A 277 58.20 3.21 18.12
CA ALA A 277 59.26 3.50 17.14
C ALA A 277 60.24 2.33 16.87
N THR A 278 60.39 1.42 17.84
CA THR A 278 61.31 0.29 17.75
C THR A 278 60.76 -0.91 16.98
N ILE A 279 59.46 -0.95 16.70
CA ILE A 279 58.80 -2.05 15.99
C ILE A 279 58.83 -1.79 14.48
N PRO A 280 59.55 -2.61 13.67
CA PRO A 280 59.62 -2.40 12.23
C PRO A 280 58.24 -2.55 11.56
N GLY A 281 57.88 -1.61 10.68
CA GLY A 281 56.64 -1.65 9.89
C GLY A 281 55.41 -1.03 10.56
N VAL A 282 55.50 -0.57 11.82
CA VAL A 282 54.41 0.15 12.48
C VAL A 282 54.35 1.59 11.99
N ARG A 283 53.14 2.12 11.77
CA ARG A 283 52.93 3.51 11.36
C ARG A 283 51.88 4.15 12.26
N VAL A 284 52.30 5.16 13.03
CA VAL A 284 51.41 5.99 13.84
C VAL A 284 50.98 7.20 13.01
N GLU A 285 49.67 7.35 12.82
CA GLU A 285 49.04 8.43 12.08
C GLU A 285 48.24 9.30 13.06
N HIS A 286 48.63 10.57 13.18
CA HIS A 286 47.89 11.56 13.94
C HIS A 286 46.85 12.24 13.05
N LYS A 287 45.58 12.01 13.36
CA LYS A 287 44.42 12.73 12.82
C LYS A 287 43.95 13.77 13.84
N ARG A 288 43.11 14.72 13.43
CA ARG A 288 42.67 15.80 14.32
C ARG A 288 41.94 15.31 15.58
N PHE A 289 41.13 14.27 15.44
CA PHE A 289 40.36 13.67 16.54
C PHE A 289 40.73 12.21 16.81
N ALA A 290 41.78 11.67 16.20
CA ALA A 290 42.13 10.28 16.39
C ALA A 290 43.63 10.02 16.21
N VAL A 291 44.10 8.91 16.78
CA VAL A 291 45.44 8.36 16.52
C VAL A 291 45.28 6.95 15.98
N ALA A 292 45.57 6.74 14.70
CA ALA A 292 45.52 5.43 14.08
C ALA A 292 46.91 4.79 14.06
N VAL A 293 47.06 3.63 14.69
CA VAL A 293 48.30 2.86 14.69
C VAL A 293 48.13 1.69 13.72
N HIS A 294 48.73 1.81 12.54
CA HIS A 294 48.70 0.81 11.48
C HIS A 294 49.78 -0.24 11.71
N TYR A 295 49.39 -1.51 11.66
CA TYR A 295 50.31 -2.65 11.86
C TYR A 295 50.27 -3.66 10.70
N ARG A 296 49.78 -3.24 9.52
CA ARG A 296 49.65 -4.09 8.33
C ARG A 296 50.96 -4.72 7.85
N GLU A 297 52.07 -4.01 8.01
CA GLU A 297 53.42 -4.44 7.60
C GLU A 297 54.26 -4.96 8.78
N VAL A 298 53.65 -5.13 9.96
CA VAL A 298 54.30 -5.61 11.17
C VAL A 298 54.25 -7.14 11.24
N ALA A 299 55.32 -7.77 11.73
CA ALA A 299 55.35 -9.21 11.97
C ALA A 299 54.33 -9.62 13.05
N ALA A 300 53.64 -10.75 12.85
CA ALA A 300 52.51 -11.18 13.69
C ALA A 300 52.82 -11.23 15.19
N GLU A 301 54.05 -11.56 15.56
CA GLU A 301 54.53 -11.62 16.95
C GLU A 301 54.53 -10.27 17.69
N HIS A 302 54.55 -9.14 16.97
CA HIS A 302 54.53 -7.79 17.55
C HIS A 302 53.14 -7.13 17.53
N ILE A 303 52.13 -7.74 16.93
CA ILE A 303 50.78 -7.14 16.83
C ILE A 303 50.14 -7.01 18.22
N GLY A 304 50.25 -8.04 19.06
CA GLY A 304 49.72 -8.00 20.44
C GLY A 304 50.32 -6.87 21.26
N GLU A 305 51.64 -6.66 21.14
CA GLU A 305 52.36 -5.55 21.78
C GLU A 305 51.82 -4.18 21.35
N ILE A 306 51.53 -3.99 20.05
CA ILE A 306 50.96 -2.74 19.52
C ILE A 306 49.55 -2.49 20.06
N VAL A 307 48.67 -3.50 19.99
CA VAL A 307 47.28 -3.38 20.44
C VAL A 307 47.23 -3.11 21.94
N ALA A 308 48.01 -3.84 22.73
CA ALA A 308 48.08 -3.67 24.18
C ALA A 308 48.64 -2.29 24.58
N ALA A 309 49.72 -1.83 23.93
CA ALA A 309 50.28 -0.51 24.17
C ALA A 309 49.26 0.60 23.87
N THR A 310 48.52 0.46 22.76
CA THR A 310 47.50 1.42 22.35
C THR A 310 46.32 1.42 23.31
N LYS A 311 45.76 0.24 23.65
CA LYS A 311 44.67 0.11 24.64
C LYS A 311 45.04 0.72 26.00
N LYS A 312 46.24 0.41 26.49
CA LYS A 312 46.74 0.94 27.77
C LYS A 312 46.83 2.46 27.77
N LEU A 313 47.36 3.05 26.71
CA LEU A 313 47.45 4.51 26.61
C LEU A 313 46.06 5.15 26.50
N GLY A 314 45.14 4.53 25.75
CA GLY A 314 43.74 4.94 25.68
C GLY A 314 43.10 5.02 27.06
N GLN A 315 43.19 3.94 27.84
CA GLN A 315 42.67 3.88 29.21
C GLN A 315 43.29 4.94 30.14
N GLN A 316 44.61 5.18 30.07
CA GLN A 316 45.28 6.19 30.89
C GLN A 316 44.91 7.62 30.51
N SER A 317 44.62 7.83 29.23
CA SER A 317 44.32 9.16 28.67
C SER A 317 42.82 9.48 28.64
N GLY A 318 41.96 8.51 28.97
CA GLY A 318 40.50 8.66 28.81
C GLY A 318 40.05 8.74 27.35
N LEU A 319 40.74 8.01 26.46
CA LEU A 319 40.40 7.89 25.04
C LEU A 319 39.78 6.51 24.78
N GLY A 320 38.78 6.47 23.92
CA GLY A 320 38.18 5.25 23.40
C GLY A 320 39.13 4.55 22.43
N VAL A 321 38.98 3.24 22.30
CA VAL A 321 39.82 2.40 21.45
C VAL A 321 38.92 1.63 20.48
N THR A 322 39.17 1.76 19.18
CA THR A 322 38.48 1.00 18.14
C THR A 322 39.48 0.18 17.33
N ASN A 323 39.16 -1.09 17.08
CA ASN A 323 39.95 -1.96 16.23
C ASN A 323 39.48 -1.86 14.78
N GLY A 324 40.38 -1.50 13.86
CA GLY A 324 40.12 -1.41 12.42
C GLY A 324 40.85 -2.49 11.62
N ARG A 325 40.81 -2.38 10.29
CA ARG A 325 41.47 -3.34 9.37
C ARG A 325 43.00 -3.23 9.41
N ARG A 326 43.62 -4.01 10.30
CA ARG A 326 45.07 -4.01 10.59
C ARG A 326 45.58 -2.67 11.14
N LEU A 327 44.74 -2.03 11.95
CA LEU A 327 45.06 -0.86 12.74
C LEU A 327 44.29 -0.89 14.06
N VAL A 328 44.80 -0.15 15.05
CA VAL A 328 44.08 0.16 16.30
C VAL A 328 44.04 1.68 16.44
N GLU A 329 42.87 2.24 16.70
CA GLU A 329 42.64 3.69 16.71
C GLU A 329 42.23 4.18 18.10
N LEU A 330 42.87 5.25 18.58
CA LEU A 330 42.43 6.03 19.73
C LEU A 330 41.57 7.20 19.28
N HIS A 331 40.44 7.42 19.94
CA HIS A 331 39.51 8.53 19.66
C HIS A 331 38.90 9.07 20.96
N PRO A 332 38.25 10.24 20.96
CA PRO A 332 37.45 10.72 22.10
C PRO A 332 36.46 9.65 22.56
N ASP A 333 36.46 9.35 23.86
CA ASP A 333 35.50 8.42 24.48
C ASP A 333 34.17 9.12 24.72
N ILE A 334 33.41 9.30 23.64
CA ILE A 334 32.09 9.93 23.64
C ILE A 334 31.08 9.02 22.96
N ASP A 335 29.86 9.02 23.49
CA ASP A 335 28.71 8.28 22.95
C ASP A 335 28.21 8.99 21.67
N TRP A 336 29.00 8.89 20.60
CA TRP A 336 28.76 9.52 19.31
C TRP A 336 29.43 8.73 18.18
N ASP A 337 28.61 8.11 17.35
CA ASP A 337 29.02 7.24 16.24
C ASP A 337 28.43 7.68 14.88
N LYS A 338 28.65 6.88 13.83
CA LYS A 338 28.08 7.14 12.50
C LYS A 338 26.54 7.12 12.52
N GLY A 339 25.91 6.26 13.35
CA GLY A 339 24.45 6.19 13.49
C GLY A 339 23.85 7.44 14.13
N THR A 340 24.48 7.95 15.18
CA THR A 340 24.12 9.20 15.87
C THR A 340 24.28 10.40 14.94
N THR A 341 25.36 10.42 14.16
CA THR A 341 25.61 11.46 13.14
C THR A 341 24.54 11.44 12.06
N LEU A 342 24.18 10.26 11.55
CA LEU A 342 23.12 10.08 10.57
C LEU A 342 21.78 10.61 11.09
N ALA A 343 21.38 10.22 12.30
CA ALA A 343 20.15 10.69 12.93
C ALA A 343 20.14 12.22 13.09
N TRP A 344 21.26 12.80 13.53
CA TRP A 344 21.40 14.24 13.71
C TRP A 344 21.25 15.03 12.39
N ILE A 345 21.78 14.51 11.28
CA ILE A 345 21.61 15.11 9.95
C ILE A 345 20.16 14.95 9.48
N ARG A 346 19.59 13.76 9.60
CA ARG A 346 18.21 13.45 9.18
C ARG A 346 17.21 14.42 9.82
N ASP A 347 17.28 14.60 11.14
CA ASP A 347 16.33 15.42 11.90
C ASP A 347 16.40 16.92 11.53
N ARG A 348 17.50 17.37 10.91
CA ARG A 348 17.65 18.74 10.38
C ARG A 348 17.12 18.91 8.97
N ILE A 349 17.21 17.86 8.15
CA ILE A 349 16.67 17.89 6.79
C ILE A 349 15.13 17.87 6.88
N ASP A 350 14.57 16.97 7.68
CA ASP A 350 13.12 16.85 7.86
C ASP A 350 12.75 16.44 9.29
N ALA A 351 12.34 17.43 10.08
CA ALA A 351 11.84 17.21 11.44
C ALA A 351 10.46 16.52 11.48
N THR A 352 9.78 16.34 10.34
CA THR A 352 8.42 15.74 10.26
C THR A 352 8.44 14.22 10.05
N GLY A 353 9.61 13.63 9.76
CA GLY A 353 9.82 12.18 9.71
C GLY A 353 9.30 11.49 8.45
N SER A 354 9.30 12.17 7.30
CA SER A 354 8.88 11.63 6.00
C SER A 354 10.04 11.09 5.15
N LEU A 355 11.28 11.37 5.55
CA LEU A 355 12.50 10.90 4.88
C LEU A 355 12.71 9.39 5.03
N LEU A 356 13.20 8.76 3.96
CA LEU A 356 13.69 7.39 3.97
C LEU A 356 15.24 7.38 3.91
N PRO A 357 15.94 7.16 5.04
CA PRO A 357 17.39 7.08 5.03
C PRO A 357 17.88 5.79 4.37
N ILE A 358 18.79 5.94 3.42
CA ILE A 358 19.56 4.83 2.84
C ILE A 358 21.00 5.00 3.31
N TYR A 359 21.55 4.02 4.01
CA TYR A 359 22.96 4.00 4.39
C TYR A 359 23.70 2.92 3.60
N ILE A 360 24.86 3.27 3.02
CA ILE A 360 25.75 2.34 2.33
C ILE A 360 27.14 2.42 2.96
N GLY A 361 27.65 1.29 3.42
CA GLY A 361 28.97 1.17 4.07
C GLY A 361 29.54 -0.25 3.94
N ASP A 362 30.80 -0.46 4.29
CA ASP A 362 31.52 -1.73 4.15
C ASP A 362 32.12 -2.26 5.47
N ASP A 363 32.39 -1.38 6.44
CA ASP A 363 33.21 -1.69 7.60
C ASP A 363 32.39 -2.03 8.86
N LEU A 364 33.08 -2.22 9.99
CA LEU A 364 32.44 -2.52 11.28
C LEU A 364 31.85 -1.28 11.96
N THR A 365 32.37 -0.09 11.69
CA THR A 365 31.85 1.17 12.24
C THR A 365 30.55 1.60 11.55
N ASP A 366 30.27 1.02 10.38
CA ASP A 366 29.03 1.17 9.64
C ASP A 366 27.85 0.40 10.27
N GLU A 367 28.13 -0.55 11.15
CA GLU A 367 27.09 -1.32 11.85
C GLU A 367 26.20 -0.43 12.73
N ASP A 368 26.76 0.63 13.33
CA ASP A 368 25.99 1.61 14.09
C ASP A 368 25.02 2.39 13.19
N ALA A 369 25.46 2.70 11.97
CA ALA A 369 24.60 3.35 10.97
C ALA A 369 23.54 2.39 10.40
N PHE A 370 23.87 1.11 10.22
CA PHE A 370 22.88 0.09 9.86
C PHE A 370 21.84 -0.11 10.96
N ASP A 371 22.26 -0.16 12.23
CA ASP A 371 21.36 -0.22 13.39
C ASP A 371 20.47 1.05 13.45
N ALA A 372 21.02 2.24 13.18
CA ALA A 372 20.27 3.49 13.17
C ALA A 372 19.16 3.54 12.09
N VAL A 373 19.34 2.86 10.96
CA VAL A 373 18.34 2.77 9.88
C VAL A 373 17.57 1.45 9.89
N GLN A 374 17.74 0.61 10.92
CA GLN A 374 17.21 -0.75 10.94
C GLN A 374 15.68 -0.79 10.83
N PHE A 375 14.96 0.20 11.36
CA PHE A 375 13.50 0.19 11.43
C PHE A 375 12.82 1.11 10.40
N ASP A 376 13.43 2.25 10.10
CA ASP A 376 12.84 3.33 9.31
C ASP A 376 13.61 3.63 8.01
N GLY A 377 14.66 2.87 7.70
CA GLY A 377 15.47 3.04 6.49
C GLY A 377 15.99 1.76 5.86
N ILE A 378 17.03 1.90 5.05
CA ILE A 378 17.65 0.83 4.26
C ILE A 378 19.16 0.83 4.51
N GLY A 379 19.67 -0.20 5.18
CA GLY A 379 21.10 -0.47 5.28
C GLY A 379 21.59 -1.40 4.17
N ILE A 380 22.64 -1.00 3.46
CA ILE A 380 23.29 -1.76 2.38
C ILE A 380 24.77 -1.96 2.72
N VAL A 381 25.19 -3.20 2.91
CA VAL A 381 26.60 -3.53 3.13
C VAL A 381 27.34 -3.76 1.81
N VAL A 382 28.55 -3.23 1.67
CA VAL A 382 29.46 -3.53 0.56
C VAL A 382 30.35 -4.70 0.97
N ARG A 383 30.27 -5.80 0.22
CA ARG A 383 31.08 -7.00 0.50
C ARG A 383 32.52 -6.78 0.06
N HIS A 384 33.44 -7.35 0.85
CA HIS A 384 34.87 -7.39 0.53
C HIS A 384 35.47 -8.73 0.96
N ASP A 385 36.52 -9.19 0.28
CA ASP A 385 37.14 -10.49 0.54
C ASP A 385 37.92 -10.55 1.88
N GLU A 386 38.24 -9.39 2.48
CA GLU A 386 39.13 -9.29 3.66
C GLU A 386 38.40 -9.46 5.01
N ASP A 387 37.09 -9.17 5.09
CA ASP A 387 36.31 -9.27 6.33
C ASP A 387 35.50 -10.57 6.46
N GLY A 388 35.66 -11.47 5.49
CA GLY A 388 34.96 -12.74 5.43
C GLY A 388 33.43 -12.58 5.35
N ASP A 389 32.71 -13.66 5.62
CA ASP A 389 31.24 -13.70 5.60
C ASP A 389 30.66 -13.44 7.00
N ARG A 390 30.94 -12.25 7.56
CA ARG A 390 30.48 -11.84 8.90
C ARG A 390 28.96 -11.59 8.94
N LYS A 391 28.41 -11.51 10.15
CA LYS A 391 27.05 -11.02 10.38
C LYS A 391 26.99 -9.49 10.27
N THR A 392 25.82 -8.96 9.91
CA THR A 392 25.59 -7.52 9.76
C THR A 392 24.11 -7.17 10.02
N ALA A 393 23.87 -5.96 10.52
CA ALA A 393 22.54 -5.38 10.66
C ALA A 393 21.96 -4.87 9.31
N ALA A 394 22.79 -4.81 8.25
CA ALA A 394 22.33 -4.45 6.91
C ALA A 394 21.27 -5.42 6.37
N ARG A 395 20.36 -4.91 5.54
CA ARG A 395 19.27 -5.69 4.94
C ARG A 395 19.57 -6.14 3.51
N PHE A 396 20.48 -5.44 2.84
CA PHE A 396 20.91 -5.74 1.49
C PHE A 396 22.43 -5.73 1.41
N ALA A 397 22.97 -6.36 0.38
CA ALA A 397 24.40 -6.32 0.08
C ALA A 397 24.66 -5.86 -1.36
N VAL A 398 25.85 -5.33 -1.62
CA VAL A 398 26.42 -5.16 -2.96
C VAL A 398 27.84 -5.74 -2.97
N GLN A 399 28.34 -6.15 -4.14
CA GLN A 399 29.59 -6.91 -4.23
C GLN A 399 30.85 -6.03 -4.30
N SER A 400 30.73 -4.72 -4.56
CA SER A 400 31.89 -3.83 -4.75
C SER A 400 31.51 -2.34 -4.80
N PRO A 401 32.48 -1.42 -4.66
CA PRO A 401 32.30 0.00 -4.93
C PRO A 401 31.72 0.32 -6.32
N ASP A 402 32.09 -0.45 -7.34
CA ASP A 402 31.53 -0.30 -8.70
C ASP A 402 30.00 -0.52 -8.74
N GLN A 403 29.49 -1.42 -7.89
CA GLN A 403 28.07 -1.66 -7.75
C GLN A 403 27.37 -0.58 -6.91
N VAL A 404 28.06 0.04 -5.94
CA VAL A 404 27.57 1.24 -5.24
C VAL A 404 27.35 2.37 -6.25
N ARG A 405 28.34 2.66 -7.11
CA ARG A 405 28.17 3.63 -8.22
C ARG A 405 26.97 3.28 -9.09
N GLU A 406 26.82 2.02 -9.49
CA GLU A 406 25.69 1.59 -10.33
C GLU A 406 24.34 1.78 -9.61
N PHE A 407 24.28 1.50 -8.30
CA PHE A 407 23.11 1.75 -7.46
C PHE A 407 22.75 3.24 -7.42
N ILE A 408 23.72 4.12 -7.12
CA ILE A 408 23.54 5.58 -7.09
C ILE A 408 23.09 6.10 -8.45
N ARG A 409 23.73 5.65 -9.54
CA ARG A 409 23.38 6.03 -10.92
C ARG A 409 21.95 5.62 -11.27
N ARG A 410 21.52 4.41 -10.89
CA ARG A 410 20.12 3.98 -11.04
C ARG A 410 19.17 4.82 -10.19
N GLY A 411 19.56 5.20 -8.97
CA GLY A 411 18.88 6.14 -8.08
C GLY A 411 18.60 7.47 -8.75
N SER A 412 19.67 8.09 -9.22
CA SER A 412 19.60 9.37 -9.90
C SER A 412 18.77 9.30 -11.18
N ASN A 413 18.95 8.28 -12.02
CA ASN A 413 18.15 8.10 -13.24
C ASN A 413 16.66 7.90 -12.93
N TRP A 414 16.35 7.14 -11.89
CA TRP A 414 14.98 6.91 -11.46
C TRP A 414 14.34 8.21 -10.94
N LEU A 415 15.03 8.96 -10.08
CA LEU A 415 14.57 10.28 -9.64
C LEU A 415 14.46 11.25 -10.83
N ALA A 416 15.41 11.25 -11.77
CA ALA A 416 15.35 12.07 -12.97
C ALA A 416 14.10 11.80 -13.82
N LYS A 417 13.69 10.53 -13.94
CA LYS A 417 12.42 10.15 -14.58
C LYS A 417 11.20 10.58 -13.75
N LYS A 418 11.27 10.54 -12.42
CA LYS A 418 10.21 10.94 -11.47
C LYS A 418 9.84 12.44 -11.59
N HIS A 419 10.80 13.33 -11.84
CA HIS A 419 10.58 14.78 -11.62
C HIS A 419 9.79 15.55 -12.71
N PRO A 420 9.89 15.30 -14.04
CA PRO A 420 9.12 16.08 -15.03
C PRO A 420 7.91 15.36 -15.67
N ALA A 421 8.06 14.10 -16.06
CA ALA A 421 7.04 13.36 -16.83
C ALA A 421 6.01 12.68 -15.91
N LEU A 422 6.50 11.98 -14.88
CA LEU A 422 5.65 11.38 -13.85
C LEU A 422 4.90 12.44 -13.04
N ALA A 423 5.48 13.63 -12.83
CA ALA A 423 4.82 14.70 -12.11
C ALA A 423 3.52 15.19 -12.77
N LYS A 424 3.48 15.25 -14.10
CA LYS A 424 2.27 15.61 -14.86
C LYS A 424 1.19 14.52 -14.83
N ALA A 425 1.57 13.26 -14.63
CA ALA A 425 0.63 12.14 -14.56
C ALA A 425 -0.06 12.03 -13.18
N TRP A 426 0.21 12.95 -12.27
CA TRP A 426 -0.40 12.98 -10.94
C TRP A 426 -1.39 14.14 -10.75
N ASP A 427 -1.52 15.04 -11.72
CA ASP A 427 -2.38 16.20 -11.58
C ASP A 427 -3.47 16.13 -12.66
N VAL A 428 -4.74 16.24 -12.27
CA VAL A 428 -5.86 16.48 -13.20
C VAL A 428 -6.21 17.95 -13.12
N THR A 429 -5.92 18.70 -14.18
CA THR A 429 -6.08 20.16 -14.21
C THR A 429 -7.18 20.58 -15.20
N PHE A 430 -8.04 21.48 -14.75
CA PHE A 430 -9.04 22.16 -15.57
C PHE A 430 -8.73 23.65 -15.58
N ASP A 431 -8.39 24.18 -16.76
CA ASP A 431 -8.21 25.61 -16.99
C ASP A 431 -9.51 26.23 -17.53
N GLY A 432 -9.86 27.42 -17.04
CA GLY A 432 -11.07 28.12 -17.42
C GLY A 432 -12.34 27.61 -16.74
N TYR A 433 -13.33 28.49 -16.63
CA TYR A 433 -14.64 28.20 -16.05
C TYR A 433 -15.67 27.98 -17.18
N ASP A 434 -16.34 26.83 -17.17
CA ASP A 434 -17.42 26.50 -18.12
C ASP A 434 -18.62 25.90 -17.37
N PRO A 435 -19.70 26.69 -17.17
CA PRO A 435 -20.88 26.28 -16.43
C PRO A 435 -21.54 24.98 -16.92
N GLN A 436 -21.40 24.63 -18.21
CA GLN A 436 -22.03 23.42 -18.74
C GLN A 436 -21.30 22.14 -18.32
N SER A 437 -20.01 22.25 -17.98
CA SER A 437 -19.16 21.13 -17.61
C SER A 437 -19.00 20.93 -16.10
N GLU A 438 -19.50 21.84 -15.26
CA GLU A 438 -19.21 21.84 -13.82
C GLU A 438 -19.72 20.57 -13.12
N LYS A 439 -20.93 20.06 -13.39
CA LYS A 439 -21.39 18.79 -12.79
C LYS A 439 -20.51 17.58 -13.13
N LEU A 440 -19.89 17.57 -14.31
CA LEU A 440 -18.92 16.54 -14.70
C LEU A 440 -17.62 16.72 -13.90
N ARG A 441 -17.08 17.94 -13.85
CA ARG A 441 -15.89 18.27 -13.05
C ARG A 441 -16.11 17.95 -11.57
N GLU A 442 -17.29 18.21 -11.05
CA GLU A 442 -17.68 17.89 -9.69
C GLU A 442 -17.61 16.38 -9.41
N ALA A 443 -18.07 15.54 -10.33
CA ALA A 443 -17.95 14.09 -10.19
C ALA A 443 -16.48 13.65 -10.21
N LEU A 444 -15.69 14.12 -11.19
CA LEU A 444 -14.27 13.78 -11.37
C LEU A 444 -13.35 14.36 -10.27
N CYS A 445 -13.76 15.45 -9.63
CA CYS A 445 -13.04 16.11 -8.52
C CYS A 445 -13.67 15.81 -7.15
N THR A 446 -14.50 14.76 -7.05
CA THR A 446 -14.98 14.27 -5.75
C THR A 446 -13.79 13.93 -4.87
N LEU A 447 -13.90 14.20 -3.57
CA LEU A 447 -12.92 13.83 -2.55
C LEU A 447 -13.58 12.93 -1.51
N GLY A 448 -12.91 11.87 -1.08
CA GLY A 448 -13.45 10.93 -0.10
C GLY A 448 -12.38 10.05 0.52
N ASN A 449 -12.77 9.24 1.49
CA ASN A 449 -11.84 8.38 2.23
C ASN A 449 -12.41 6.98 2.53
N GLY A 450 -13.46 6.55 1.83
CA GLY A 450 -14.14 5.27 2.05
C GLY A 450 -15.17 5.25 3.20
N TYR A 451 -15.19 6.28 4.06
CA TYR A 451 -16.27 6.50 5.03
C TYR A 451 -17.31 7.48 4.46
N PHE A 452 -16.84 8.64 3.99
CA PHE A 452 -17.67 9.61 3.28
C PHE A 452 -16.92 10.23 2.11
N ALA A 453 -17.69 10.81 1.20
CA ALA A 453 -17.17 11.59 0.08
C ALA A 453 -18.02 12.84 -0.15
N THR A 454 -17.40 13.87 -0.71
CA THR A 454 -18.05 15.12 -1.11
C THR A 454 -17.66 15.44 -2.55
N ARG A 455 -18.63 15.80 -3.37
CA ARG A 455 -18.42 16.16 -4.78
C ARG A 455 -17.50 17.38 -4.90
N GLY A 456 -16.84 17.50 -6.05
CA GLY A 456 -15.92 18.57 -6.44
C GLY A 456 -16.51 19.99 -6.56
N ALA A 457 -17.69 20.26 -5.99
CA ALA A 457 -18.42 21.52 -6.13
C ALA A 457 -17.70 22.71 -5.48
N ALA A 458 -17.89 23.91 -6.03
CA ALA A 458 -17.30 25.12 -5.48
C ALA A 458 -17.93 25.42 -4.09
N PRO A 459 -17.14 25.79 -3.05
CA PRO A 459 -17.67 26.08 -1.70
C PRO A 459 -18.80 27.11 -1.65
N GLU A 460 -18.77 28.08 -2.57
CA GLU A 460 -19.79 29.13 -2.68
C GLU A 460 -21.07 28.70 -3.43
N SER A 461 -21.04 27.54 -4.09
CA SER A 461 -22.14 27.09 -4.94
C SER A 461 -23.29 26.45 -4.15
N LYS A 462 -24.49 26.53 -4.72
CA LYS A 462 -25.69 25.83 -4.24
C LYS A 462 -26.17 24.85 -5.30
N SER A 463 -26.96 23.86 -4.88
CA SER A 463 -27.59 22.93 -5.81
C SER A 463 -28.47 23.67 -6.81
N GLY A 464 -28.33 23.34 -8.09
CA GLY A 464 -29.10 23.95 -9.18
C GLY A 464 -28.73 23.36 -10.54
N ARG A 465 -28.89 24.20 -11.57
CA ARG A 465 -28.65 23.76 -12.96
C ARG A 465 -27.16 23.54 -13.26
N VAL A 466 -26.29 24.42 -12.74
CA VAL A 466 -24.84 24.43 -13.02
C VAL A 466 -24.08 23.57 -12.02
N HIS A 467 -24.40 23.70 -10.73
CA HIS A 467 -23.67 23.05 -9.64
C HIS A 467 -24.53 22.06 -8.88
N TYR A 468 -23.91 21.02 -8.34
CA TYR A 468 -24.55 20.07 -7.43
C TYR A 468 -23.58 19.64 -6.30
N PRO A 469 -23.52 20.41 -5.20
CA PRO A 469 -22.82 19.95 -4.00
C PRO A 469 -23.56 18.75 -3.41
N GLY A 470 -22.86 17.61 -3.33
CA GLY A 470 -23.39 16.38 -2.75
C GLY A 470 -22.37 15.77 -1.79
N THR A 471 -22.84 15.33 -0.62
CA THR A 471 -22.03 14.61 0.38
C THR A 471 -22.69 13.29 0.69
N TYR A 472 -21.96 12.19 0.64
CA TYR A 472 -22.50 10.85 0.85
C TYR A 472 -21.64 10.08 1.84
N ALA A 473 -22.26 9.34 2.77
CA ALA A 473 -21.56 8.41 3.66
C ALA A 473 -21.90 6.96 3.32
N ALA A 474 -20.92 6.09 3.40
CA ALA A 474 -21.06 4.69 3.05
C ALA A 474 -22.17 4.02 3.88
N GLY A 475 -23.08 3.34 3.18
CA GLY A 475 -24.19 2.60 3.79
C GLY A 475 -25.40 3.44 4.18
N VAL A 476 -25.39 4.78 4.15
CA VAL A 476 -26.53 5.61 4.58
C VAL A 476 -27.64 5.63 3.54
N TYR A 477 -28.50 4.61 3.58
CA TYR A 477 -29.69 4.46 2.77
C TYR A 477 -30.96 4.89 3.52
N ASN A 478 -31.93 5.40 2.77
CA ASN A 478 -33.28 5.70 3.24
C ASN A 478 -34.30 5.41 2.15
N ARG A 479 -35.52 5.03 2.55
CA ARG A 479 -36.60 4.67 1.64
C ARG A 479 -37.70 5.71 1.63
N LEU A 480 -38.14 6.07 0.42
CA LEU A 480 -39.32 6.91 0.19
C LEU A 480 -40.33 6.14 -0.67
N VAL A 481 -41.59 6.57 -0.61
CA VAL A 481 -42.72 5.93 -1.29
C VAL A 481 -43.44 6.96 -2.14
N ASP A 482 -43.71 6.60 -3.39
CA ASP A 482 -44.44 7.42 -4.37
C ASP A 482 -45.67 6.65 -4.89
N ASP A 483 -46.71 7.37 -5.30
CA ASP A 483 -47.81 6.82 -6.12
C ASP A 483 -47.59 7.22 -7.58
N VAL A 484 -47.25 6.25 -8.43
CA VAL A 484 -47.08 6.45 -9.88
C VAL A 484 -48.24 5.77 -10.60
N SER A 485 -49.18 6.58 -11.09
CA SER A 485 -50.34 6.11 -11.86
C SER A 485 -51.20 5.05 -11.13
N GLY A 486 -51.40 5.23 -9.82
CA GLY A 486 -52.20 4.33 -8.97
C GLY A 486 -51.43 3.10 -8.48
N THR A 487 -50.11 3.06 -8.71
CA THR A 487 -49.21 2.01 -8.21
C THR A 487 -48.27 2.63 -7.19
N GLU A 488 -48.30 2.12 -5.97
CA GLU A 488 -47.33 2.48 -4.94
C GLU A 488 -45.96 1.87 -5.30
N ILE A 489 -44.93 2.71 -5.38
CA ILE A 489 -43.55 2.33 -5.65
C ILE A 489 -42.67 2.86 -4.53
N ASP A 490 -41.97 1.98 -3.85
CA ASP A 490 -40.96 2.35 -2.87
C ASP A 490 -39.55 2.33 -3.47
N ASN A 491 -38.74 3.32 -3.09
CA ASN A 491 -37.40 3.51 -3.59
C ASN A 491 -36.43 3.70 -2.42
N GLU A 492 -35.54 2.75 -2.20
CA GLU A 492 -34.38 2.96 -1.35
C GLU A 492 -33.32 3.78 -2.10
N SER A 493 -32.65 4.72 -1.43
CA SER A 493 -31.58 5.51 -2.05
C SER A 493 -30.51 5.89 -1.04
N LEU A 494 -29.26 5.92 -1.52
CA LEU A 494 -28.13 6.50 -0.80
C LEU A 494 -28.41 7.99 -0.60
N VAL A 495 -28.38 8.45 0.65
CA VAL A 495 -28.85 9.78 1.03
C VAL A 495 -27.77 10.83 0.81
N ASN A 496 -28.13 11.94 0.16
CA ASN A 496 -27.32 13.16 0.15
C ASN A 496 -27.38 13.81 1.54
N LEU A 497 -26.25 13.82 2.24
CA LEU A 497 -26.05 14.36 3.59
C LEU A 497 -25.85 15.88 3.56
N PRO A 498 -25.99 16.57 4.72
CA PRO A 498 -25.80 18.01 4.78
C PRO A 498 -24.52 18.50 4.11
N ASN A 499 -24.61 19.59 3.35
CA ASN A 499 -23.49 20.18 2.67
C ASN A 499 -22.61 20.96 3.66
N TRP A 500 -21.42 20.42 3.94
CA TRP A 500 -20.44 21.07 4.81
C TRP A 500 -19.55 22.09 4.08
N LEU A 501 -19.55 22.12 2.74
CA LEU A 501 -18.67 22.99 1.97
C LEU A 501 -19.11 24.45 1.97
N ALA A 502 -20.39 24.75 2.26
CA ALA A 502 -20.99 26.07 2.11
C ALA A 502 -20.14 27.19 2.74
N LEU A 503 -19.47 27.96 1.88
CA LEU A 503 -18.60 29.07 2.26
C LEU A 503 -18.57 30.10 1.12
N THR A 504 -19.01 31.33 1.40
CA THR A 504 -18.96 32.46 0.46
C THR A 504 -18.54 33.73 1.19
N PHE A 505 -18.32 34.83 0.48
CA PHE A 505 -17.92 36.11 1.06
C PHE A 505 -18.51 37.29 0.29
N ARG A 506 -18.52 38.45 0.92
CA ARG A 506 -18.87 39.74 0.28
C ARG A 506 -17.98 40.84 0.81
N VAL A 507 -17.89 41.93 0.07
CA VAL A 507 -17.07 43.10 0.41
C VAL A 507 -17.96 44.33 0.55
N ASP A 508 -17.82 45.05 1.67
CA ASP A 508 -18.54 46.28 2.03
C ASP A 508 -20.08 46.15 1.90
N GLY A 509 -20.63 45.01 2.33
CA GLY A 509 -22.07 44.75 2.31
C GLY A 509 -22.68 44.56 0.91
N GLY A 510 -21.84 44.36 -0.12
CA GLY A 510 -22.29 44.04 -1.49
C GLY A 510 -22.94 42.67 -1.63
N SER A 511 -23.06 42.20 -2.86
CA SER A 511 -23.55 40.84 -3.14
C SER A 511 -22.57 39.77 -2.64
N TRP A 512 -23.11 38.63 -2.22
CA TRP A 512 -22.31 37.42 -1.98
C TRP A 512 -21.61 37.01 -3.26
N PHE A 513 -20.38 36.50 -3.11
CA PHE A 513 -19.57 36.04 -4.22
C PHE A 513 -20.28 34.88 -4.92
N ASP A 514 -20.45 35.07 -6.22
CA ASP A 514 -20.96 34.10 -7.17
C ASP A 514 -20.07 34.23 -8.42
N ILE A 515 -19.48 33.12 -8.85
CA ILE A 515 -18.59 33.10 -10.00
C ILE A 515 -19.32 33.50 -11.29
N ASP A 516 -20.63 33.23 -11.39
CA ASP A 516 -21.45 33.59 -12.55
C ASP A 516 -21.78 35.09 -12.58
N ALA A 517 -21.59 35.81 -11.46
CA ALA A 517 -21.89 37.23 -11.33
C ALA A 517 -20.66 38.14 -11.46
N VAL A 518 -19.45 37.59 -11.65
CA VAL A 518 -18.20 38.34 -11.73
C VAL A 518 -17.49 38.14 -13.06
N ARG A 519 -16.58 39.07 -13.41
CA ARG A 519 -15.69 38.88 -14.56
C ARG A 519 -14.49 38.05 -14.12
N VAL A 520 -14.49 36.76 -14.47
CA VAL A 520 -13.35 35.86 -14.25
C VAL A 520 -12.17 36.30 -15.13
N LEU A 521 -11.02 36.56 -14.50
CA LEU A 521 -9.77 36.95 -15.16
C LEU A 521 -8.85 35.74 -15.40
N SER A 522 -8.84 34.78 -14.46
CA SER A 522 -8.20 33.48 -14.63
C SER A 522 -8.87 32.45 -13.73
N TYR A 523 -8.91 31.19 -14.17
CA TYR A 523 -9.45 30.07 -13.41
C TYR A 523 -8.57 28.84 -13.65
N ARG A 524 -8.21 28.17 -12.56
CA ARG A 524 -7.55 26.87 -12.59
C ARG A 524 -8.07 26.01 -11.43
N GLN A 525 -8.48 24.79 -11.72
CA GLN A 525 -8.78 23.76 -10.73
C GLN A 525 -7.82 22.60 -10.94
N THR A 526 -7.22 22.07 -9.88
CA THR A 526 -6.27 20.95 -9.95
C THR A 526 -6.58 19.96 -8.84
N LEU A 527 -6.84 18.72 -9.22
CA LEU A 527 -6.88 17.57 -8.32
C LEU A 527 -5.49 16.92 -8.32
N ASP A 528 -4.78 17.01 -7.20
CA ASP A 528 -3.55 16.24 -6.98
C ASP A 528 -3.92 14.81 -6.59
N LEU A 529 -3.65 13.87 -7.50
CA LEU A 529 -3.94 12.45 -7.35
C LEU A 529 -3.00 11.79 -6.34
N ARG A 530 -1.83 12.36 -6.03
CA ARG A 530 -0.91 11.79 -5.02
C ARG A 530 -1.55 11.88 -3.65
N GLY A 531 -2.09 13.05 -3.35
CA GLY A 531 -2.61 13.40 -2.03
C GLY A 531 -4.11 13.47 -1.93
N ALA A 532 -4.87 13.30 -3.02
CA ALA A 532 -6.31 13.58 -3.08
C ALA A 532 -6.68 14.99 -2.58
N VAL A 533 -5.90 15.99 -2.97
CA VAL A 533 -6.14 17.39 -2.60
C VAL A 533 -6.68 18.16 -3.81
N LEU A 534 -7.84 18.77 -3.66
CA LEU A 534 -8.40 19.65 -4.68
C LEU A 534 -8.02 21.10 -4.39
N THR A 535 -7.33 21.73 -5.33
CA THR A 535 -6.99 23.16 -5.30
C THR A 535 -7.74 23.89 -6.40
N ARG A 536 -8.44 24.97 -6.06
CA ARG A 536 -9.10 25.88 -7.01
C ARG A 536 -8.55 27.28 -6.84
N GLN A 537 -8.08 27.87 -7.93
CA GLN A 537 -7.52 29.21 -8.01
C GLN A 537 -8.34 30.04 -8.99
N VAL A 538 -8.89 31.16 -8.51
CA VAL A 538 -9.71 32.07 -9.31
C VAL A 538 -9.21 33.48 -9.09
N ARG A 539 -8.97 34.21 -10.16
CA ARG A 539 -8.78 35.66 -10.12
C ARG A 539 -9.95 36.29 -10.82
N PHE A 540 -10.60 37.26 -10.20
CA PHE A 540 -11.81 37.87 -10.73
C PHE A 540 -11.89 39.36 -10.41
N CYS A 541 -12.73 40.06 -11.18
CA CYS A 541 -13.09 41.44 -10.97
C CYS A 541 -14.60 41.53 -10.74
N ASP A 542 -15.03 42.12 -9.64
CA ASP A 542 -16.44 42.31 -9.35
C ASP A 542 -17.04 43.53 -10.10
N GLY A 543 -18.35 43.75 -9.93
CA GLY A 543 -19.07 44.87 -10.55
C GLY A 543 -18.65 46.26 -10.07
N ALA A 544 -17.91 46.35 -8.95
CA ALA A 544 -17.36 47.60 -8.42
C ALA A 544 -15.91 47.87 -8.90
N GLY A 545 -15.34 46.98 -9.73
CA GLY A 545 -13.96 47.12 -10.23
C GLY A 545 -12.89 46.61 -9.26
N ARG A 546 -13.28 45.94 -8.18
CA ARG A 546 -12.36 45.34 -7.21
C ARG A 546 -11.85 44.02 -7.76
N THR A 547 -10.54 43.88 -7.81
CA THR A 547 -9.85 42.66 -8.23
C THR A 547 -9.43 41.86 -7.00
N SER A 548 -9.77 40.57 -7.01
CA SER A 548 -9.42 39.65 -5.93
C SER A 548 -8.87 38.36 -6.50
N SER A 549 -7.90 37.78 -5.79
CA SER A 549 -7.44 36.41 -6.01
C SER A 549 -7.99 35.50 -4.90
N LEU A 550 -8.53 34.36 -5.29
CA LEU A 550 -9.14 33.34 -4.44
C LEU A 550 -8.39 32.03 -4.65
N THR A 551 -7.90 31.43 -3.56
CA THR A 551 -7.36 30.07 -3.56
C THR A 551 -8.12 29.24 -2.55
N GLN A 552 -8.70 28.13 -2.98
CA GLN A 552 -9.41 27.18 -2.14
C GLN A 552 -8.66 25.84 -2.20
N GLN A 553 -8.31 25.27 -1.06
CA GLN A 553 -7.73 23.93 -0.94
C GLN A 553 -8.59 23.08 -0.02
N ARG A 554 -8.86 21.83 -0.38
CA ARG A 554 -9.61 20.92 0.49
C ARG A 554 -9.23 19.47 0.30
N PHE A 555 -9.56 18.68 1.33
CA PHE A 555 -9.42 17.24 1.37
C PHE A 555 -10.38 16.61 2.37
N VAL A 556 -10.63 15.32 2.19
CA VAL A 556 -11.29 14.45 3.17
C VAL A 556 -10.20 13.56 3.78
N ALA A 557 -9.97 13.68 5.09
CA ALA A 557 -8.78 13.13 5.73
C ALA A 557 -8.77 11.59 5.64
N MET A 558 -7.65 11.00 5.21
CA MET A 558 -7.55 9.55 5.04
C MET A 558 -7.26 8.88 6.39
N HIS A 559 -6.39 9.51 7.20
CA HIS A 559 -6.01 9.09 8.55
C HIS A 559 -7.09 9.31 9.62
N MET A 560 -8.14 10.07 9.31
CA MET A 560 -9.27 10.35 10.21
C MET A 560 -10.60 10.23 9.44
N PRO A 561 -11.32 9.10 9.55
CA PRO A 561 -12.46 8.79 8.68
C PRO A 561 -13.59 9.84 8.71
N HIS A 562 -13.75 10.53 9.84
CA HIS A 562 -14.84 11.48 10.06
C HIS A 562 -14.51 12.93 9.67
N VAL A 563 -13.32 13.24 9.16
CA VAL A 563 -12.84 14.63 9.05
C VAL A 563 -12.77 15.14 7.61
N GLY A 564 -13.33 16.33 7.39
CA GLY A 564 -13.13 17.13 6.17
C GLY A 564 -12.49 18.48 6.50
N ALA A 565 -11.66 18.99 5.60
CA ALA A 565 -10.94 20.26 5.78
C ALA A 565 -10.98 21.11 4.52
N LEU A 566 -11.30 22.40 4.68
CA LEU A 566 -11.32 23.42 3.64
C LEU A 566 -10.52 24.64 4.11
N GLN A 567 -9.62 25.12 3.28
CA GLN A 567 -8.92 26.39 3.43
C GLN A 567 -9.27 27.31 2.26
N THR A 568 -9.72 28.53 2.55
CA THR A 568 -10.04 29.54 1.55
C THR A 568 -9.22 30.81 1.80
N THR A 569 -8.30 31.13 0.90
CA THR A 569 -7.48 32.34 0.94
C THR A 569 -7.98 33.37 -0.07
N ILE A 570 -8.24 34.59 0.40
CA ILE A 570 -8.73 35.71 -0.40
C ILE A 570 -7.70 36.84 -0.30
N VAL A 571 -7.21 37.30 -1.45
CA VAL A 571 -6.24 38.40 -1.56
C VAL A 571 -6.92 39.62 -2.16
N ALA A 572 -6.88 40.74 -1.43
CA ALA A 572 -7.41 42.02 -1.89
C ALA A 572 -6.37 42.76 -2.75
N GLU A 573 -6.40 42.60 -4.07
CA GLU A 573 -5.30 43.08 -4.93
C GLU A 573 -5.25 44.60 -5.09
N ASN A 574 -6.41 45.26 -5.15
CA ASN A 574 -6.52 46.69 -5.44
C ASN A 574 -7.58 47.42 -4.59
N TRP A 575 -8.00 46.83 -3.47
CA TRP A 575 -9.04 47.40 -2.61
C TRP A 575 -8.74 47.16 -1.12
N SER A 576 -9.35 47.98 -0.27
CA SER A 576 -9.42 47.81 1.18
C SER A 576 -10.87 47.95 1.61
N GLY A 577 -11.27 47.33 2.72
CA GLY A 577 -12.63 47.42 3.26
C GLY A 577 -12.95 46.27 4.21
N THR A 578 -14.23 46.15 4.55
CA THR A 578 -14.71 45.04 5.38
C THR A 578 -15.07 43.86 4.49
N ILE A 579 -14.42 42.72 4.70
CA ILE A 579 -14.85 41.44 4.13
C ILE A 579 -15.70 40.69 5.15
N GLU A 580 -16.86 40.21 4.72
CA GLU A 580 -17.73 39.35 5.51
C GLU A 580 -17.78 37.97 4.85
N VAL A 581 -17.34 36.95 5.58
CA VAL A 581 -17.33 35.55 5.14
C VAL A 581 -18.51 34.83 5.78
N ARG A 582 -19.35 34.16 4.99
CA ARG A 582 -20.39 33.26 5.48
C ARG A 582 -19.89 31.83 5.41
N SER A 583 -19.90 31.13 6.53
CA SER A 583 -19.53 29.71 6.63
C SER A 583 -20.63 28.94 7.36
N THR A 584 -21.32 28.03 6.66
CA THR A 584 -22.50 27.32 7.19
C THR A 584 -22.43 25.80 6.96
N LEU A 585 -23.18 25.04 7.75
CA LEU A 585 -23.60 23.68 7.46
C LEU A 585 -25.02 23.76 6.90
N ASP A 586 -25.25 23.22 5.70
CA ASP A 586 -26.55 23.28 5.03
C ASP A 586 -27.20 21.89 4.97
N GLY A 587 -28.20 21.66 5.82
CA GLY A 587 -29.01 20.45 5.86
C GLY A 587 -30.24 20.45 4.98
N ASN A 588 -30.49 21.50 4.19
CA ASN A 588 -31.68 21.59 3.32
C ASN A 588 -31.48 20.87 1.97
N VAL A 589 -30.61 19.85 1.94
CA VAL A 589 -30.27 19.10 0.74
C VAL A 589 -31.36 18.08 0.38
N THR A 590 -31.45 17.76 -0.91
CA THR A 590 -32.36 16.72 -1.45
C THR A 590 -31.62 15.88 -2.50
N ASN A 591 -32.07 14.64 -2.72
CA ASN A 591 -31.55 13.77 -3.78
C ASN A 591 -32.14 14.15 -5.15
N SER A 592 -31.49 15.07 -5.86
CA SER A 592 -32.02 15.68 -7.08
C SER A 592 -30.98 15.76 -8.21
N LEU A 593 -29.85 15.06 -8.08
CA LEU A 593 -28.80 15.08 -9.10
C LEU A 593 -29.26 14.45 -10.42
N VAL A 594 -30.05 13.39 -10.32
CA VAL A 594 -30.48 12.57 -11.45
C VAL A 594 -31.81 13.09 -12.00
N GLU A 595 -31.76 13.72 -13.18
CA GLU A 595 -32.92 14.39 -13.79
C GLU A 595 -34.13 13.46 -13.98
N ARG A 596 -33.90 12.19 -14.32
CA ARG A 596 -34.98 11.19 -14.51
C ARG A 596 -35.72 10.82 -13.21
N TYR A 597 -35.19 11.16 -12.04
CA TYR A 597 -35.82 10.91 -10.74
C TYR A 597 -36.54 12.14 -10.18
N ARG A 598 -36.50 13.29 -10.88
CA ARG A 598 -36.96 14.59 -10.36
C ARG A 598 -38.43 14.62 -9.91
N ASP A 599 -39.27 13.77 -10.51
CA ASP A 599 -40.71 13.70 -10.22
C ASP A 599 -41.04 12.71 -9.08
N LEU A 600 -40.03 12.04 -8.51
CA LEU A 600 -40.15 11.13 -7.38
C LEU A 600 -39.77 11.83 -6.07
N ALA A 601 -40.25 11.30 -4.94
CA ALA A 601 -39.88 11.79 -3.62
C ALA A 601 -38.36 11.75 -3.41
N ASN A 602 -37.81 12.86 -2.91
CA ASN A 602 -36.37 13.07 -2.77
C ASN A 602 -35.92 13.76 -1.46
N GLU A 603 -36.87 14.02 -0.55
CA GLU A 603 -36.60 14.59 0.78
C GLU A 603 -36.36 13.46 1.79
N HIS A 604 -35.08 13.12 2.00
CA HIS A 604 -34.70 12.01 2.87
C HIS A 604 -34.38 12.39 4.32
N LEU A 605 -34.18 13.67 4.61
CA LEU A 605 -33.66 14.16 5.89
C LEU A 605 -34.68 14.99 6.65
N GLU A 606 -34.74 14.76 7.96
CA GLU A 606 -35.50 15.56 8.93
C GLU A 606 -34.53 16.25 9.89
N LEU A 607 -34.78 17.53 10.21
CA LEU A 607 -33.97 18.26 11.19
C LEU A 607 -34.23 17.71 12.60
N VAL A 608 -33.17 17.30 13.30
CA VAL A 608 -33.24 16.88 14.71
C VAL A 608 -32.88 18.04 15.63
N GLY A 609 -31.80 18.76 15.31
CA GLY A 609 -31.35 19.88 16.13
C GLY A 609 -30.17 20.62 15.51
N LYS A 610 -30.00 21.87 15.89
CA LYS A 610 -28.85 22.70 15.52
C LYS A 610 -28.56 23.71 16.61
N TRP A 611 -27.30 23.91 16.97
CA TRP A 611 -26.90 24.91 17.95
C TRP A 611 -25.45 25.37 17.75
N GLU A 612 -25.14 26.52 18.34
CA GLU A 612 -23.79 27.06 18.42
C GLU A 612 -23.04 26.36 19.56
N ILE A 613 -21.89 25.77 19.24
CA ILE A 613 -21.00 25.13 20.23
C ILE A 613 -20.14 26.20 20.92
N SER A 614 -19.62 27.15 20.12
CA SER A 614 -18.83 28.29 20.56
C SER A 614 -18.87 29.40 19.51
N ASP A 615 -18.30 30.56 19.80
CA ASP A 615 -18.29 31.75 18.92
C ASP A 615 -17.78 31.47 17.49
N ASN A 616 -17.05 30.37 17.26
CA ASN A 616 -16.50 29.99 15.95
C ASN A 616 -16.88 28.58 15.48
N SER A 617 -17.80 27.90 16.16
CA SER A 617 -18.17 26.52 15.86
C SER A 617 -19.66 26.21 16.06
N VAL A 618 -20.22 25.40 15.16
CA VAL A 618 -21.65 25.03 15.15
C VAL A 618 -21.83 23.52 15.00
N LEU A 619 -22.99 23.03 15.43
CA LEU A 619 -23.44 21.66 15.22
C LEU A 619 -24.77 21.64 14.45
N LEU A 620 -24.89 20.73 13.50
CA LEU A 620 -26.13 20.36 12.82
C LEU A 620 -26.36 18.85 12.97
N THR A 621 -27.53 18.47 13.46
CA THR A 621 -27.99 17.08 13.56
C THR A 621 -29.27 16.91 12.74
N VAL A 622 -29.24 15.94 11.83
CA VAL A 622 -30.38 15.51 11.01
C VAL A 622 -30.58 14.01 11.20
N GLN A 623 -31.69 13.48 10.72
CA GLN A 623 -31.96 12.04 10.72
C GLN A 623 -32.66 11.65 9.42
N THR A 624 -32.42 10.44 8.93
CA THR A 624 -33.17 9.91 7.79
C THR A 624 -34.64 9.65 8.15
N SER A 625 -35.58 10.00 7.26
CA SER A 625 -37.02 10.02 7.55
C SER A 625 -37.65 8.64 7.80
N GLN A 626 -37.17 7.58 7.13
CA GLN A 626 -37.67 6.21 7.30
C GLN A 626 -36.70 5.34 8.07
N SER A 627 -35.42 5.30 7.68
CA SER A 627 -34.44 4.41 8.32
C SER A 627 -33.98 4.91 9.70
N ARG A 628 -34.35 6.16 10.08
CA ARG A 628 -34.09 6.77 11.40
C ARG A 628 -32.61 6.76 11.79
N ILE A 629 -31.73 6.92 10.82
CA ILE A 629 -30.28 6.99 11.02
C ILE A 629 -29.91 8.43 11.35
N PRO A 630 -29.45 8.73 12.58
CA PRO A 630 -28.99 10.07 12.93
C PRO A 630 -27.67 10.37 12.21
N ILE A 631 -27.51 11.61 11.75
CA ILE A 631 -26.28 12.17 11.17
C ILE A 631 -25.99 13.48 11.87
N ALA A 632 -24.76 13.66 12.35
CA ALA A 632 -24.31 14.90 12.96
C ALA A 632 -23.06 15.44 12.26
N MET A 633 -23.06 16.75 12.03
CA MET A 633 -21.91 17.49 11.52
C MET A 633 -21.59 18.64 12.46
N ALA A 634 -20.33 18.70 12.91
CA ALA A 634 -19.81 19.84 13.67
C ALA A 634 -18.77 20.55 12.82
N ALA A 635 -18.83 21.88 12.73
CA ALA A 635 -17.88 22.68 11.95
C ALA A 635 -17.26 23.80 12.79
N ARG A 636 -15.97 24.06 12.57
CA ARG A 636 -15.21 25.18 13.16
C ARG A 636 -14.60 26.02 12.05
N SER A 637 -14.81 27.34 12.08
CA SER A 637 -14.26 28.28 11.10
C SER A 637 -13.39 29.32 11.79
N ILE A 638 -12.11 29.43 11.42
CA ILE A 638 -11.18 30.41 12.01
C ILE A 638 -10.50 31.19 10.90
N VAL A 639 -10.32 32.50 11.11
CA VAL A 639 -9.68 33.40 10.16
C VAL A 639 -8.24 33.72 10.56
N TRP A 640 -7.34 33.67 9.59
CA TRP A 640 -5.89 33.78 9.76
C TRP A 640 -5.30 34.79 8.79
N ARG A 641 -4.21 35.45 9.22
CA ARG A 641 -3.34 36.29 8.38
C ARG A 641 -1.90 36.00 8.78
N ASN A 642 -1.06 35.64 7.80
CA ASN A 642 0.35 35.28 8.03
C ASN A 642 0.55 34.21 9.14
N GLY A 643 -0.35 33.22 9.18
CA GLY A 643 -0.30 32.13 10.16
C GLY A 643 -0.81 32.47 11.56
N ILE A 644 -1.23 33.72 11.82
CA ILE A 644 -1.72 34.21 13.11
C ILE A 644 -3.25 34.42 13.05
N PRO A 645 -4.02 34.04 14.09
CA PRO A 645 -5.47 34.29 14.14
C PRO A 645 -5.77 35.79 14.08
N VAL A 646 -6.77 36.18 13.29
CA VAL A 646 -7.19 37.58 13.17
C VAL A 646 -8.37 37.84 14.12
N PRO A 647 -8.38 38.96 14.87
CA PRO A 647 -9.58 39.41 15.56
C PRO A 647 -10.73 39.62 14.56
N ALA A 648 -11.80 38.86 14.70
CA ALA A 648 -12.95 38.88 13.80
C ALA A 648 -14.25 38.93 14.61
N THR A 649 -15.29 39.54 14.03
CA THR A 649 -16.64 39.54 14.63
C THR A 649 -17.42 38.38 14.04
N TYR A 650 -17.78 37.41 14.88
CA TYR A 650 -18.61 36.27 14.50
C TYR A 650 -20.07 36.57 14.85
N ARG A 651 -20.96 36.36 13.88
CA ARG A 651 -22.40 36.48 14.06
C ARG A 651 -23.06 35.17 13.66
N LEU A 652 -23.70 34.50 14.61
CA LEU A 652 -24.49 33.31 14.33
C LEU A 652 -25.58 33.61 13.29
N VAL A 653 -25.67 32.75 12.28
CA VAL A 653 -26.68 32.78 11.22
C VAL A 653 -27.25 31.38 11.02
N GLY A 654 -28.50 31.31 10.56
CA GLY A 654 -29.13 30.05 10.21
C GLY A 654 -30.62 30.21 9.92
N GLU A 655 -31.14 29.33 9.06
CA GLU A 655 -32.54 29.24 8.66
C GLU A 655 -32.86 27.76 8.40
N ALA A 656 -34.07 27.29 8.72
CA ALA A 656 -34.48 25.88 8.51
C ALA A 656 -33.40 24.87 9.01
N ALA A 657 -32.86 24.01 8.15
CA ALA A 657 -31.79 23.07 8.48
C ALA A 657 -30.37 23.61 8.20
N GLU A 658 -30.16 24.94 8.16
CA GLU A 658 -28.85 25.59 7.98
C GLU A 658 -28.39 26.30 9.26
N ILE A 659 -27.09 26.23 9.60
CA ILE A 659 -26.49 26.94 10.74
C ILE A 659 -25.01 27.28 10.47
N GLY A 660 -24.53 28.42 10.95
CA GLY A 660 -23.12 28.82 10.83
C GLY A 660 -22.87 30.26 11.26
N HIS A 661 -21.82 30.87 10.73
CA HIS A 661 -21.41 32.22 11.10
C HIS A 661 -21.19 33.13 9.88
N ASP A 662 -21.62 34.39 10.02
CA ASP A 662 -21.08 35.50 9.26
C ASP A 662 -19.88 36.09 10.04
N ILE A 663 -18.73 36.19 9.40
CA ILE A 663 -17.44 36.54 10.02
C ILE A 663 -16.89 37.80 9.35
N ALA A 664 -16.87 38.91 10.08
CA ALA A 664 -16.44 40.21 9.55
C ALA A 664 -15.00 40.55 9.97
N VAL A 665 -14.17 40.95 8.99
CA VAL A 665 -12.75 41.31 9.16
C VAL A 665 -12.39 42.51 8.28
N GLU A 666 -11.56 43.42 8.79
CA GLU A 666 -10.97 44.50 8.01
C GLU A 666 -9.76 44.03 7.21
N VAL A 667 -9.72 44.33 5.91
CA VAL A 667 -8.61 43.99 5.01
C VAL A 667 -8.08 45.24 4.30
N SER A 668 -6.76 45.27 4.13
CA SER A 668 -6.04 46.28 3.35
C SER A 668 -5.59 45.71 2.01
N VAL A 669 -5.30 46.60 1.05
CA VAL A 669 -4.65 46.24 -0.22
C VAL A 669 -3.42 45.36 0.04
N GLY A 670 -3.35 44.21 -0.61
CA GLY A 670 -2.28 43.23 -0.51
C GLY A 670 -2.45 42.20 0.62
N ASP A 671 -3.41 42.38 1.53
CA ASP A 671 -3.68 41.40 2.58
C ASP A 671 -4.17 40.08 1.97
N ALA A 672 -3.64 38.96 2.49
CA ALA A 672 -4.12 37.61 2.24
C ALA A 672 -4.87 37.10 3.49
N LEU A 673 -6.20 37.06 3.40
CA LEU A 673 -7.05 36.55 4.46
C LEU A 673 -7.34 35.07 4.22
N THR A 674 -7.03 34.20 5.19
CA THR A 674 -7.25 32.75 5.07
C THR A 674 -8.29 32.27 6.06
N VAL A 675 -9.34 31.61 5.58
CA VAL A 675 -10.38 30.98 6.39
C VAL A 675 -10.14 29.49 6.40
N GLU A 676 -9.86 28.92 7.57
CA GLU A 676 -9.79 27.47 7.79
C GLU A 676 -11.15 26.99 8.32
N LYS A 677 -11.84 26.13 7.57
CA LYS A 677 -13.08 25.46 7.94
C LYS A 677 -12.82 23.96 8.08
N LEU A 678 -12.97 23.44 9.28
CA LEU A 678 -12.84 22.01 9.59
C LEU A 678 -14.20 21.45 9.96
N VAL A 679 -14.50 20.23 9.51
CA VAL A 679 -15.76 19.53 9.83
C VAL A 679 -15.48 18.13 10.36
N THR A 680 -16.32 17.66 11.27
CA THR A 680 -16.45 16.25 11.65
C THR A 680 -17.83 15.73 11.29
N VAL A 681 -17.91 14.51 10.72
CA VAL A 681 -19.15 13.86 10.29
C VAL A 681 -19.30 12.50 10.98
N PHE A 682 -20.36 12.34 11.78
CA PHE A 682 -20.69 11.10 12.48
C PHE A 682 -22.09 10.63 12.10
N THR A 683 -22.32 9.32 12.09
CA THR A 683 -23.61 8.70 11.80
C THR A 683 -23.98 7.69 12.87
N GLY A 684 -25.27 7.35 12.97
CA GLY A 684 -25.75 6.29 13.86
C GLY A 684 -25.24 4.89 13.52
N ARG A 685 -24.40 4.73 12.49
CA ARG A 685 -23.74 3.46 12.15
C ARG A 685 -22.32 3.34 12.71
N ASP A 686 -21.79 4.39 13.31
CA ASP A 686 -20.45 4.37 13.86
C ASP A 686 -20.36 3.42 15.05
N VAL A 687 -19.24 2.71 15.12
CA VAL A 687 -18.92 1.81 16.24
C VAL A 687 -18.21 2.58 17.34
N ALA A 688 -18.43 2.17 18.59
CA ALA A 688 -17.82 2.80 19.77
C ALA A 688 -18.14 4.30 19.96
N THR A 689 -19.28 4.76 19.44
CA THR A 689 -19.81 6.12 19.66
C THR A 689 -20.96 6.12 20.68
N SER A 690 -21.13 7.20 21.44
CA SER A 690 -22.26 7.36 22.36
C SER A 690 -23.48 7.92 21.63
N GLU A 691 -23.27 9.00 20.88
CA GLU A 691 -24.28 9.68 20.07
C GLU A 691 -23.54 10.51 19.01
N PRO A 692 -23.97 10.50 17.74
CA PRO A 692 -23.26 11.23 16.67
C PRO A 692 -22.99 12.71 17.00
N ALA A 693 -23.95 13.40 17.61
CA ALA A 693 -23.81 14.81 18.00
C ALA A 693 -22.66 15.03 19.00
N VAL A 694 -22.62 14.21 20.06
CA VAL A 694 -21.60 14.29 21.12
C VAL A 694 -20.22 13.96 20.57
N ASP A 695 -20.12 12.94 19.72
CA ASP A 695 -18.84 12.53 19.13
C ASP A 695 -18.35 13.55 18.09
N ALA A 696 -19.23 14.12 17.26
CA ALA A 696 -18.87 15.20 16.34
C ALA A 696 -18.28 16.41 17.08
N GLU A 697 -18.96 16.90 18.12
CA GLU A 697 -18.45 18.02 18.93
C GLU A 697 -17.11 17.67 19.61
N ARG A 698 -17.02 16.48 20.22
CA ARG A 698 -15.82 16.03 20.94
C ARG A 698 -14.60 15.93 20.03
N TRP A 699 -14.76 15.38 18.84
CA TRP A 699 -13.67 15.23 17.88
C TRP A 699 -13.29 16.56 17.23
N LEU A 700 -14.26 17.45 16.95
CA LEU A 700 -13.98 18.79 16.44
C LEU A 700 -13.05 19.57 17.39
N GLY A 701 -13.29 19.44 18.71
CA GLY A 701 -12.45 20.05 19.74
C GLY A 701 -10.99 19.55 19.78
N ARG A 702 -10.71 18.38 19.18
CA ARG A 702 -9.37 17.74 19.16
C ARG A 702 -8.61 17.95 17.85
N LEU A 703 -9.25 18.50 16.82
CA LEU A 703 -8.61 18.67 15.52
C LEU A 703 -7.49 19.71 15.59
N ALA A 704 -6.35 19.32 15.02
CA ALA A 704 -5.23 20.21 14.71
C ALA A 704 -5.60 21.22 13.60
N ARG A 705 -4.64 22.06 13.20
CA ARG A 705 -4.84 23.01 12.10
C ARG A 705 -4.88 22.31 10.74
N PHE A 706 -5.35 23.04 9.72
CA PHE A 706 -5.41 22.55 8.34
C PHE A 706 -4.09 21.94 7.85
N ALA A 707 -2.96 22.61 8.12
CA ALA A 707 -1.63 22.15 7.67
C ALA A 707 -1.25 20.78 8.26
N GLU A 708 -1.37 20.62 9.59
CA GLU A 708 -1.04 19.37 10.28
C GLU A 708 -1.97 18.21 9.84
N LEU A 709 -3.27 18.49 9.68
CA LEU A 709 -4.22 17.51 9.15
C LEU A 709 -3.89 17.11 7.71
N ARG A 710 -3.43 18.07 6.89
CA ARG A 710 -3.02 17.80 5.51
C ARG A 710 -1.78 16.92 5.48
N ASP A 711 -0.77 17.21 6.28
CA ASP A 711 0.48 16.46 6.27
C ASP A 711 0.25 14.99 6.69
N ALA A 712 -0.57 14.75 7.72
CA ALA A 712 -0.99 13.40 8.11
C ALA A 712 -1.85 12.70 7.03
N HIS A 713 -2.70 13.44 6.32
CA HIS A 713 -3.48 12.91 5.19
C HIS A 713 -2.60 12.52 3.99
N LEU A 714 -1.62 13.35 3.64
CA LEU A 714 -0.67 13.06 2.56
C LEU A 714 0.17 11.82 2.88
N LYS A 715 0.57 11.65 4.14
CA LYS A 715 1.32 10.48 4.62
C LYS A 715 0.54 9.17 4.41
N ASP A 716 -0.74 9.15 4.74
CA ASP A 716 -1.57 7.96 4.55
C ASP A 716 -1.85 7.65 3.07
N TRP A 717 -2.00 8.68 2.23
CA TRP A 717 -2.06 8.48 0.79
C TRP A 717 -0.76 7.92 0.21
N ALA A 718 0.39 8.38 0.69
CA ALA A 718 1.68 7.81 0.30
C ALA A 718 1.73 6.30 0.60
N HIS A 719 1.31 5.88 1.79
CA HIS A 719 1.22 4.45 2.15
C HIS A 719 0.25 3.65 1.26
N LEU A 720 -0.85 4.26 0.82
CA LEU A 720 -1.78 3.63 -0.14
C LEU A 720 -1.12 3.47 -1.52
N TRP A 721 -0.42 4.50 -2.02
CA TRP A 721 0.26 4.43 -3.30
C TRP A 721 1.42 3.42 -3.33
N GLU A 722 2.13 3.20 -2.21
CA GLU A 722 3.12 2.11 -2.09
C GLU A 722 2.50 0.74 -2.42
N ARG A 723 1.23 0.53 -2.04
CA ARG A 723 0.52 -0.74 -2.22
C ARG A 723 -0.19 -0.86 -3.57
N LEU A 724 -0.69 0.25 -4.12
CA LEU A 724 -1.55 0.26 -5.31
C LEU A 724 -0.87 0.73 -6.61
N SER A 725 0.36 1.25 -6.54
CA SER A 725 1.04 1.81 -7.71
C SER A 725 1.09 0.85 -8.91
N ILE A 726 0.92 1.43 -10.10
CA ILE A 726 1.16 0.80 -11.39
C ILE A 726 1.98 1.80 -12.19
N GLU A 727 3.12 1.37 -12.67
CA GLU A 727 4.08 2.22 -13.36
C GLU A 727 4.40 1.64 -14.75
N PHE A 728 4.42 2.51 -15.76
CA PHE A 728 4.89 2.24 -17.12
C PHE A 728 5.34 3.57 -17.76
N ASP A 729 6.29 3.49 -18.69
CA ASP A 729 6.96 4.67 -19.28
C ASP A 729 6.18 5.20 -20.51
N ASP A 730 6.48 6.43 -20.94
CA ASP A 730 6.09 7.06 -22.22
C ASP A 730 4.59 7.36 -22.48
N PHE A 731 3.67 7.02 -21.56
CA PHE A 731 2.22 7.24 -21.69
C PHE A 731 1.64 8.01 -20.50
N THR A 732 2.03 9.29 -20.40
CA THR A 732 1.72 10.16 -19.25
C THR A 732 0.21 10.36 -19.03
N ASP A 733 -0.56 10.53 -20.10
CA ASP A 733 -2.00 10.77 -19.97
C ASP A 733 -2.72 9.49 -19.52
N GLU A 734 -2.47 8.34 -20.14
CA GLU A 734 -3.04 7.06 -19.74
C GLU A 734 -2.70 6.70 -18.29
N LEU A 735 -1.46 6.94 -17.86
CA LEU A 735 -1.05 6.75 -16.47
C LEU A 735 -1.78 7.70 -15.51
N ARG A 736 -2.05 8.95 -15.92
CA ARG A 736 -2.89 9.90 -15.15
C ARG A 736 -4.31 9.37 -14.97
N ILE A 737 -4.92 8.88 -16.04
CA ILE A 737 -6.28 8.31 -16.01
C ILE A 737 -6.32 7.10 -15.07
N LEU A 738 -5.34 6.21 -15.19
CA LEU A 738 -5.25 5.02 -14.33
C LEU A 738 -5.12 5.38 -12.85
N ARG A 739 -4.32 6.41 -12.53
CA ARG A 739 -4.20 6.94 -11.17
C ARG A 739 -5.50 7.57 -10.68
N LEU A 740 -6.24 8.29 -11.53
CA LEU A 740 -7.56 8.80 -11.19
C LEU A 740 -8.54 7.66 -10.88
N HIS A 741 -8.54 6.58 -11.67
CA HIS A 741 -9.38 5.41 -11.43
C HIS A 741 -9.05 4.71 -10.10
N LEU A 742 -7.75 4.53 -9.79
CA LEU A 742 -7.29 4.00 -8.51
C LEU A 742 -7.65 4.91 -7.33
N LEU A 743 -7.51 6.24 -7.51
CA LEU A 743 -7.91 7.22 -6.52
C LEU A 743 -9.40 7.09 -6.20
N HIS A 744 -10.28 7.12 -7.21
CA HIS A 744 -11.73 7.02 -7.00
C HIS A 744 -12.18 5.67 -6.42
N LEU A 745 -11.47 4.59 -6.74
CA LEU A 745 -11.65 3.30 -6.06
C LEU A 745 -11.40 3.44 -4.56
N LEU A 746 -10.26 4.01 -4.18
CA LEU A 746 -9.89 4.21 -2.77
C LEU A 746 -10.76 5.24 -2.05
N GLN A 747 -11.28 6.24 -2.75
CA GLN A 747 -12.22 7.20 -2.16
C GLN A 747 -13.60 6.58 -1.90
N THR A 748 -13.97 5.53 -2.64
CA THR A 748 -15.21 4.78 -2.41
C THR A 748 -15.03 3.70 -1.36
N VAL A 749 -13.96 2.91 -1.44
CA VAL A 749 -13.64 1.83 -0.50
C VAL A 749 -12.16 1.86 -0.14
N SER A 750 -11.89 2.07 1.14
CA SER A 750 -10.54 2.27 1.68
C SER A 750 -10.33 1.42 2.95
N PRO A 751 -9.17 1.47 3.60
CA PRO A 751 -9.01 0.91 4.95
C PRO A 751 -10.11 1.38 5.94
N ASN A 752 -10.64 2.59 5.81
CA ASN A 752 -11.73 3.12 6.65
C ASN A 752 -13.08 2.42 6.42
N SER A 753 -13.22 1.64 5.34
CA SER A 753 -14.42 0.84 5.07
C SER A 753 -14.37 -0.53 5.76
N SER A 754 -13.24 -0.93 6.36
CA SER A 754 -13.02 -2.29 6.87
C SER A 754 -13.94 -2.69 8.02
N ASP A 755 -14.36 -1.75 8.85
CA ASP A 755 -15.26 -2.04 9.97
C ASP A 755 -16.71 -1.65 9.71
N LEU A 756 -16.98 -1.07 8.53
CA LEU A 756 -18.31 -0.66 8.12
C LEU A 756 -19.12 -1.84 7.58
N ASP A 757 -20.44 -1.78 7.75
CA ASP A 757 -21.36 -2.74 7.15
C ASP A 757 -21.86 -2.26 5.77
N VAL A 758 -20.96 -2.31 4.78
CA VAL A 758 -21.17 -1.70 3.46
C VAL A 758 -20.69 -2.62 2.33
N GLY A 759 -21.39 -2.56 1.19
CA GLY A 759 -20.92 -3.13 -0.08
C GLY A 759 -20.36 -2.02 -1.00
N VAL A 760 -20.19 -2.33 -2.29
CA VAL A 760 -19.62 -1.37 -3.26
C VAL A 760 -20.67 -0.79 -4.20
N PRO A 761 -21.05 0.49 -4.08
CA PRO A 761 -22.00 1.13 -4.99
C PRO A 761 -21.47 1.18 -6.43
N ALA A 762 -22.32 0.87 -7.41
CA ALA A 762 -21.93 0.85 -8.84
C ALA A 762 -21.46 2.22 -9.37
N ARG A 763 -21.83 3.31 -8.68
CA ARG A 763 -21.43 4.69 -9.01
C ARG A 763 -20.51 5.36 -7.98
N GLY A 764 -19.93 4.54 -7.09
CA GLY A 764 -19.17 4.99 -5.94
C GLY A 764 -19.95 5.92 -5.01
N LEU A 765 -19.25 6.72 -4.21
CA LEU A 765 -19.83 7.81 -3.41
C LEU A 765 -19.81 9.16 -4.14
N HIS A 766 -19.96 9.15 -5.48
CA HIS A 766 -19.71 10.31 -6.34
C HIS A 766 -21.00 10.94 -6.88
N GLY A 767 -22.16 10.30 -6.64
CA GLY A 767 -23.47 10.77 -7.08
C GLY A 767 -24.58 9.76 -6.81
N GLU A 768 -25.72 9.98 -7.46
CA GLU A 768 -27.02 9.35 -7.11
C GLU A 768 -27.53 8.38 -8.18
N ALA A 769 -26.84 8.26 -9.32
CA ALA A 769 -27.20 7.28 -10.33
C ALA A 769 -27.17 5.86 -9.73
N TYR A 770 -28.14 5.02 -10.14
CA TYR A 770 -28.40 3.70 -9.55
C TYR A 770 -28.74 3.74 -8.06
N ARG A 771 -29.10 4.92 -7.51
CA ARG A 771 -29.51 5.10 -6.12
C ARG A 771 -28.46 4.67 -5.09
N GLY A 772 -27.21 4.53 -5.54
CA GLY A 772 -26.11 3.99 -4.74
C GLY A 772 -26.21 2.49 -4.45
N HIS A 773 -27.05 1.72 -5.15
CA HIS A 773 -27.19 0.28 -4.92
C HIS A 773 -25.95 -0.52 -5.32
N ILE A 774 -25.84 -1.70 -4.72
CA ILE A 774 -24.75 -2.66 -4.89
C ILE A 774 -25.21 -3.76 -5.85
N PHE A 775 -24.42 -3.99 -6.90
CA PHE A 775 -24.67 -4.93 -8.00
C PHE A 775 -23.58 -6.01 -8.05
N TRP A 776 -23.52 -6.75 -9.16
CA TRP A 776 -22.46 -7.71 -9.47
C TRP A 776 -21.11 -7.07 -9.87
N ASP A 777 -21.09 -5.75 -10.00
CA ASP A 777 -19.95 -4.88 -10.31
C ASP A 777 -18.66 -5.21 -9.53
N GLU A 778 -18.81 -5.78 -8.32
CA GLU A 778 -17.72 -6.31 -7.51
C GLU A 778 -16.82 -7.31 -8.25
N LEU A 779 -17.32 -8.01 -9.29
CA LEU A 779 -16.53 -8.87 -10.18
C LEU A 779 -15.37 -8.15 -10.88
N PHE A 780 -15.50 -6.85 -11.10
CA PHE A 780 -14.47 -6.02 -11.75
C PHE A 780 -13.58 -5.32 -10.72
N ILE A 781 -14.08 -5.17 -9.48
CA ILE A 781 -13.42 -4.40 -8.42
C ILE A 781 -12.54 -5.29 -7.56
N PHE A 782 -13.03 -6.47 -7.16
CA PHE A 782 -12.29 -7.35 -6.26
C PHE A 782 -11.01 -7.95 -6.85
N PRO A 783 -10.87 -8.21 -8.17
CA PRO A 783 -9.59 -8.60 -8.73
C PRO A 783 -8.46 -7.61 -8.42
N VAL A 784 -8.77 -6.31 -8.38
CA VAL A 784 -7.83 -5.26 -7.97
C VAL A 784 -7.63 -5.30 -6.45
N LEU A 785 -8.71 -5.27 -5.66
CA LEU A 785 -8.60 -5.16 -4.19
C LEU A 785 -8.01 -6.40 -3.53
N ASN A 786 -8.31 -7.61 -3.99
CA ASN A 786 -7.81 -8.86 -3.42
C ASN A 786 -6.27 -8.88 -3.34
N LEU A 787 -5.61 -8.39 -4.39
CA LEU A 787 -4.16 -8.38 -4.52
C LEU A 787 -3.50 -7.14 -3.91
N ARG A 788 -4.26 -6.25 -3.25
CA ARG A 788 -3.74 -4.95 -2.78
C ARG A 788 -4.18 -4.63 -1.35
N LEU A 789 -5.48 -4.74 -1.09
CA LEU A 789 -6.15 -4.44 0.18
C LEU A 789 -7.12 -5.59 0.56
N PRO A 790 -6.64 -6.83 0.74
CA PRO A 790 -7.52 -7.99 0.98
C PRO A 790 -8.40 -7.82 2.23
N MET A 791 -7.95 -7.10 3.26
CA MET A 791 -8.77 -6.86 4.45
C MET A 791 -10.03 -6.03 4.14
N VAL A 792 -9.95 -5.08 3.22
CA VAL A 792 -11.14 -4.33 2.75
C VAL A 792 -12.09 -5.29 2.03
N THR A 793 -11.58 -6.13 1.12
CA THR A 793 -12.42 -7.12 0.42
C THR A 793 -13.08 -8.12 1.37
N ARG A 794 -12.38 -8.57 2.42
CA ARG A 794 -12.94 -9.44 3.45
C ARG A 794 -14.18 -8.82 4.10
N SER A 795 -14.15 -7.52 4.39
CA SER A 795 -15.27 -6.79 4.97
C SER A 795 -16.42 -6.56 3.98
N LEU A 796 -16.11 -6.27 2.72
CA LEU A 796 -17.13 -6.18 1.65
C LEU A 796 -17.83 -7.53 1.39
N LEU A 797 -17.12 -8.65 1.52
CA LEU A 797 -17.73 -9.99 1.48
C LEU A 797 -18.58 -10.26 2.74
N LYS A 798 -18.20 -9.71 3.89
CA LYS A 798 -18.99 -9.79 5.12
C LYS A 798 -20.33 -9.04 4.99
N TYR A 799 -20.38 -7.96 4.22
CA TYR A 799 -21.66 -7.32 3.87
C TYR A 799 -22.61 -8.32 3.18
N ARG A 800 -22.14 -9.07 2.18
CA ARG A 800 -22.94 -10.13 1.52
C ARG A 800 -23.35 -11.23 2.51
N TYR A 801 -22.41 -11.71 3.33
CA TYR A 801 -22.69 -12.73 4.33
C TYR A 801 -23.79 -12.31 5.31
N ARG A 802 -23.77 -11.06 5.80
CA ARG A 802 -24.82 -10.53 6.69
C ARG A 802 -26.22 -10.50 6.06
N ARG A 803 -26.31 -10.49 4.72
CA ARG A 803 -27.57 -10.54 3.95
C ARG A 803 -27.92 -11.96 3.49
N LEU A 804 -27.12 -12.97 3.82
CA LEU A 804 -27.39 -14.37 3.48
C LEU A 804 -28.75 -14.87 3.99
N PRO A 805 -29.24 -14.51 5.21
CA PRO A 805 -30.58 -14.89 5.64
C PRO A 805 -31.69 -14.36 4.73
N GLU A 806 -31.58 -13.12 4.25
CA GLU A 806 -32.56 -12.52 3.35
C GLU A 806 -32.52 -13.18 1.97
N ALA A 807 -31.31 -13.48 1.46
CA ALA A 807 -31.15 -14.24 0.22
C ALA A 807 -31.76 -15.66 0.31
N ARG A 808 -31.69 -16.31 1.48
CA ARG A 808 -32.36 -17.60 1.74
C ARG A 808 -33.88 -17.46 1.74
N TYR A 809 -34.39 -16.41 2.37
CA TYR A 809 -35.82 -16.11 2.37
C TYR A 809 -36.33 -15.87 0.95
N ALA A 810 -35.60 -15.07 0.15
CA ALA A 810 -35.93 -14.79 -1.24
C ALA A 810 -35.95 -16.08 -2.09
N ALA A 811 -34.96 -16.97 -1.93
CA ALA A 811 -34.93 -18.26 -2.62
C ALA A 811 -36.17 -19.11 -2.28
N LYS A 812 -36.50 -19.22 -1.00
CA LYS A 812 -37.69 -19.95 -0.52
C LYS A 812 -38.98 -19.35 -1.06
N ALA A 813 -39.10 -18.02 -1.07
CA ALA A 813 -40.25 -17.32 -1.63
C ALA A 813 -40.41 -17.58 -3.14
N ALA A 814 -39.31 -17.76 -3.86
CA ALA A 814 -39.28 -18.18 -5.26
C ALA A 814 -39.45 -19.70 -5.48
N GLY A 815 -39.74 -20.48 -4.42
CA GLY A 815 -39.90 -21.93 -4.49
C GLY A 815 -38.59 -22.71 -4.68
N CYS A 816 -37.44 -22.06 -4.48
CA CYS A 816 -36.11 -22.64 -4.53
C CYS A 816 -35.55 -22.89 -3.12
N SER A 817 -34.44 -23.62 -3.02
CA SER A 817 -33.63 -23.72 -1.80
C SER A 817 -32.37 -22.88 -1.94
N GLY A 818 -31.51 -22.82 -0.92
CA GLY A 818 -30.24 -22.09 -1.00
C GLY A 818 -30.39 -20.58 -0.86
N ALA A 819 -29.46 -19.82 -1.44
CA ALA A 819 -29.41 -18.36 -1.37
C ALA A 819 -29.58 -17.69 -2.74
N MET A 820 -30.65 -16.89 -2.88
CA MET A 820 -30.95 -16.04 -4.03
C MET A 820 -30.67 -14.58 -3.66
N PHE A 821 -29.43 -14.13 -3.87
CA PHE A 821 -29.07 -12.73 -3.63
C PHE A 821 -29.83 -11.79 -4.59
N PRO A 822 -30.22 -10.58 -4.14
CA PRO A 822 -30.92 -9.62 -4.98
C PRO A 822 -30.01 -9.05 -6.08
N TRP A 823 -30.60 -8.70 -7.22
CA TRP A 823 -29.88 -8.01 -8.31
C TRP A 823 -29.41 -6.62 -7.87
N GLN A 824 -30.30 -5.87 -7.23
CA GLN A 824 -29.97 -4.60 -6.58
C GLN A 824 -30.05 -4.76 -5.07
N SER A 825 -28.91 -4.65 -4.41
CA SER A 825 -28.80 -4.73 -2.95
C SER A 825 -28.59 -3.34 -2.36
N GLY A 826 -29.15 -3.11 -1.17
CA GLY A 826 -28.99 -1.86 -0.43
C GLY A 826 -28.73 -2.13 1.04
N SER A 827 -29.60 -1.66 1.92
CA SER A 827 -29.39 -1.71 3.38
C SER A 827 -29.57 -3.09 3.99
N ASP A 828 -30.68 -3.80 3.71
CA ASP A 828 -31.10 -5.02 4.41
C ASP A 828 -30.95 -6.31 3.59
N GLY A 829 -30.71 -6.20 2.28
CA GLY A 829 -30.51 -7.33 1.38
C GLY A 829 -31.76 -7.81 0.65
N ARG A 830 -32.89 -7.10 0.77
CA ARG A 830 -34.06 -7.35 -0.09
C ARG A 830 -33.77 -6.88 -1.53
N GLU A 831 -34.62 -7.30 -2.46
CA GLU A 831 -34.53 -6.85 -3.85
C GLU A 831 -34.98 -5.40 -4.00
N GLU A 832 -34.08 -4.53 -4.47
CA GLU A 832 -34.35 -3.11 -4.74
C GLU A 832 -34.55 -2.80 -6.23
N SER A 833 -34.52 -3.81 -7.10
CA SER A 833 -34.81 -3.63 -8.52
C SER A 833 -36.22 -3.08 -8.72
N GLN A 834 -36.32 -2.10 -9.61
CA GLN A 834 -37.61 -1.51 -9.97
C GLN A 834 -38.49 -2.56 -10.67
N ARG A 835 -39.81 -2.39 -10.54
CA ARG A 835 -40.81 -3.22 -11.25
C ARG A 835 -41.21 -2.63 -12.59
N LEU A 836 -41.02 -1.33 -12.75
CA LEU A 836 -41.32 -0.58 -13.95
C LEU A 836 -40.14 0.35 -14.27
N HIS A 837 -39.86 0.55 -15.56
CA HIS A 837 -38.94 1.60 -16.00
C HIS A 837 -39.62 2.55 -16.98
N LEU A 838 -39.18 3.81 -17.00
CA LEU A 838 -39.58 4.79 -18.01
C LEU A 838 -38.64 4.71 -19.21
N ASN A 839 -39.18 4.53 -20.42
CA ASN A 839 -38.43 4.83 -21.64
C ASN A 839 -38.57 6.32 -21.97
N PRO A 840 -37.50 7.13 -21.84
CA PRO A 840 -37.57 8.58 -22.10
C PRO A 840 -37.82 8.92 -23.57
N ARG A 841 -37.60 7.99 -24.52
CA ARG A 841 -37.84 8.23 -25.95
C ARG A 841 -39.31 8.13 -26.31
N SER A 842 -40.01 7.14 -25.78
CA SER A 842 -41.44 6.91 -26.03
C SER A 842 -42.35 7.54 -24.97
N GLY A 843 -41.82 7.84 -23.78
CA GLY A 843 -42.57 8.31 -22.61
C GLY A 843 -43.38 7.21 -21.92
N ARG A 844 -43.17 5.93 -22.28
CA ARG A 844 -43.94 4.80 -21.74
C ARG A 844 -43.25 4.14 -20.54
N TRP A 845 -44.07 3.66 -19.61
CA TRP A 845 -43.64 2.82 -18.49
C TRP A 845 -43.77 1.35 -18.87
N ASN A 846 -42.65 0.62 -18.89
CA ASN A 846 -42.59 -0.78 -19.29
C ASN A 846 -42.21 -1.67 -18.09
N PRO A 847 -42.60 -2.96 -18.08
CA PRO A 847 -42.15 -3.91 -17.07
C PRO A 847 -40.61 -3.98 -17.01
N ASP A 848 -40.08 -4.01 -15.78
CA ASP A 848 -38.67 -4.25 -15.54
C ASP A 848 -38.50 -5.66 -14.95
N SER A 849 -37.78 -6.50 -15.69
CA SER A 849 -37.56 -7.91 -15.35
C SER A 849 -36.17 -8.16 -14.75
N SER A 850 -35.40 -7.11 -14.44
CA SER A 850 -34.01 -7.21 -13.99
C SER A 850 -33.80 -8.10 -12.76
N ALA A 851 -34.82 -8.25 -11.90
CA ALA A 851 -34.77 -9.16 -10.75
C ALA A 851 -34.57 -10.65 -11.14
N ARG A 852 -34.78 -11.02 -12.41
CA ARG A 852 -34.47 -12.36 -12.97
C ARG A 852 -32.99 -12.58 -13.26
N ALA A 853 -32.14 -11.55 -13.13
CA ALA A 853 -30.69 -11.65 -13.28
C ALA A 853 -30.02 -12.31 -12.06
N HIS A 854 -30.40 -13.56 -11.79
CA HIS A 854 -29.96 -14.32 -10.62
C HIS A 854 -28.46 -14.65 -10.61
N HIS A 855 -27.75 -14.38 -11.71
CA HIS A 855 -26.31 -14.56 -11.82
C HIS A 855 -25.50 -13.64 -10.87
N ILE A 856 -26.13 -12.69 -10.19
CA ILE A 856 -25.52 -12.00 -9.04
C ILE A 856 -25.02 -12.99 -7.97
N GLY A 857 -25.75 -14.08 -7.69
CA GLY A 857 -25.28 -15.10 -6.74
C GLY A 857 -23.97 -15.75 -7.21
N ILE A 858 -23.82 -15.98 -8.51
CA ILE A 858 -22.58 -16.49 -9.11
C ILE A 858 -21.43 -15.50 -8.89
N ALA A 859 -21.67 -14.19 -9.04
CA ALA A 859 -20.68 -13.16 -8.79
C ALA A 859 -20.18 -13.19 -7.34
N VAL A 860 -21.09 -13.29 -6.37
CA VAL A 860 -20.76 -13.40 -4.94
C VAL A 860 -19.92 -14.65 -4.66
N ALA A 861 -20.31 -15.80 -5.19
CA ALA A 861 -19.56 -17.05 -5.06
C ALA A 861 -18.16 -16.97 -5.70
N TYR A 862 -18.06 -16.41 -6.90
CA TYR A 862 -16.77 -16.22 -7.58
C TYR A 862 -15.83 -15.35 -6.76
N ASN A 863 -16.34 -14.22 -6.26
CA ASN A 863 -15.58 -13.29 -5.43
C ASN A 863 -15.12 -13.92 -4.11
N ALA A 864 -15.99 -14.67 -3.42
CA ALA A 864 -15.64 -15.39 -2.19
C ALA A 864 -14.51 -16.42 -2.43
N TRP A 865 -14.59 -17.18 -3.52
CA TRP A 865 -13.56 -18.16 -3.87
C TRP A 865 -12.24 -17.51 -4.29
N LYS A 866 -12.29 -16.46 -5.12
CA LYS A 866 -11.08 -15.75 -5.57
C LYS A 866 -10.37 -15.03 -4.43
N PHE A 867 -11.13 -14.48 -3.47
CA PHE A 867 -10.56 -13.94 -2.25
C PHE A 867 -9.71 -15.00 -1.52
N TYR A 868 -10.27 -16.19 -1.25
CA TYR A 868 -9.52 -17.30 -0.64
C TYR A 868 -8.29 -17.71 -1.47
N GLN A 869 -8.42 -17.84 -2.80
CA GLN A 869 -7.29 -18.22 -3.65
C GLN A 869 -6.11 -17.24 -3.58
N VAL A 870 -6.40 -15.95 -3.41
CA VAL A 870 -5.38 -14.89 -3.26
C VAL A 870 -4.79 -14.85 -1.85
N THR A 871 -5.62 -14.94 -0.81
CA THR A 871 -5.18 -14.73 0.57
C THR A 871 -4.71 -16.01 1.27
N GLY A 872 -5.25 -17.16 0.90
CA GLY A 872 -5.13 -18.39 1.67
C GLY A 872 -5.85 -18.34 3.02
N ASP A 873 -6.75 -17.37 3.25
CA ASP A 873 -7.43 -17.16 4.54
C ASP A 873 -8.45 -18.27 4.81
N LEU A 874 -7.99 -19.32 5.50
CA LEU A 874 -8.82 -20.45 5.90
C LEU A 874 -9.85 -20.07 6.97
N ALA A 875 -9.55 -19.08 7.83
CA ALA A 875 -10.49 -18.62 8.84
C ALA A 875 -11.71 -17.95 8.18
N TYR A 876 -11.49 -17.09 7.18
CA TYR A 876 -12.59 -16.56 6.36
C TYR A 876 -13.42 -17.68 5.71
N LEU A 877 -12.77 -18.72 5.18
CA LEU A 877 -13.47 -19.80 4.50
C LEU A 877 -14.34 -20.61 5.49
N ILE A 878 -13.83 -20.87 6.69
CA ILE A 878 -14.56 -21.52 7.79
C ILE A 878 -15.75 -20.66 8.25
N ASP A 879 -15.51 -19.38 8.52
CA ASP A 879 -16.49 -18.52 9.18
C ASP A 879 -17.58 -18.00 8.24
N TYR A 880 -17.28 -17.84 6.94
CA TYR A 880 -18.17 -17.15 6.00
C TYR A 880 -18.20 -17.79 4.60
N GLY A 881 -17.02 -18.03 4.00
CA GLY A 881 -16.91 -18.33 2.58
C GLY A 881 -17.54 -19.65 2.15
N ALA A 882 -17.33 -20.73 2.93
CA ALA A 882 -17.85 -22.05 2.59
C ALA A 882 -19.38 -22.11 2.68
N GLU A 883 -19.98 -21.45 3.68
CA GLU A 883 -21.44 -21.35 3.82
C GLU A 883 -22.07 -20.63 2.63
N MET A 884 -21.52 -19.48 2.23
CA MET A 884 -22.01 -18.74 1.05
C MET A 884 -21.91 -19.59 -0.22
N LEU A 885 -20.76 -20.23 -0.47
CA LEU A 885 -20.56 -21.09 -1.64
C LEU A 885 -21.57 -22.24 -1.67
N ALA A 886 -21.78 -22.91 -0.54
CA ALA A 886 -22.72 -24.03 -0.43
C ALA A 886 -24.18 -23.59 -0.67
N GLU A 887 -24.62 -22.50 -0.07
CA GLU A 887 -26.01 -22.04 -0.24
C GLU A 887 -26.30 -21.48 -1.65
N ILE A 888 -25.31 -20.83 -2.28
CA ILE A 888 -25.45 -20.40 -3.68
C ILE A 888 -25.46 -21.62 -4.61
N ALA A 889 -24.62 -22.63 -4.36
CA ALA A 889 -24.67 -23.89 -5.12
C ALA A 889 -26.03 -24.59 -4.98
N ARG A 890 -26.55 -24.67 -3.75
CA ARG A 890 -27.87 -25.22 -3.44
C ARG A 890 -28.98 -24.50 -4.21
N PHE A 891 -28.91 -23.16 -4.34
CA PHE A 891 -29.87 -22.40 -5.14
C PHE A 891 -29.88 -22.86 -6.60
N TRP A 892 -28.72 -22.91 -7.24
CA TRP A 892 -28.64 -23.33 -8.64
C TRP A 892 -29.05 -24.77 -8.87
N VAL A 893 -28.70 -25.68 -7.95
CA VAL A 893 -29.15 -27.07 -8.00
C VAL A 893 -30.67 -27.15 -7.87
N SER A 894 -31.27 -26.45 -6.91
CA SER A 894 -32.73 -26.47 -6.71
C SER A 894 -33.52 -25.85 -7.85
N ARG A 895 -32.92 -24.90 -8.59
CA ARG A 895 -33.51 -24.25 -9.76
C ARG A 895 -33.37 -25.10 -11.02
N ALA A 896 -32.41 -26.03 -11.06
CA ALA A 896 -32.17 -26.88 -12.21
C ALA A 896 -33.27 -27.94 -12.36
N THR A 897 -33.79 -28.10 -13.57
CA THR A 897 -34.84 -29.07 -13.89
C THR A 897 -34.30 -30.15 -14.82
N TYR A 898 -34.54 -31.43 -14.51
CA TYR A 898 -34.08 -32.54 -15.34
C TYR A 898 -34.96 -32.74 -16.57
N ASP A 899 -34.38 -32.58 -17.75
CA ASP A 899 -34.96 -32.90 -19.04
C ASP A 899 -34.68 -34.38 -19.37
N ARG A 900 -35.75 -35.20 -19.34
CA ARG A 900 -35.66 -36.64 -19.57
C ARG A 900 -35.36 -37.01 -21.02
N GLU A 901 -35.70 -36.15 -21.99
CA GLU A 901 -35.44 -36.42 -23.41
C GLU A 901 -33.98 -36.17 -23.73
N ARG A 902 -33.41 -35.10 -23.15
CA ARG A 902 -32.02 -34.70 -23.35
C ARG A 902 -31.05 -35.40 -22.40
N HIS A 903 -31.57 -36.04 -21.34
CA HIS A 903 -30.81 -36.58 -20.22
C HIS A 903 -29.87 -35.53 -19.60
N ARG A 904 -30.37 -34.30 -19.43
CA ARG A 904 -29.61 -33.14 -18.98
C ARG A 904 -30.45 -32.22 -18.09
N TYR A 905 -29.78 -31.42 -17.26
CA TYR A 905 -30.43 -30.38 -16.47
C TYR A 905 -30.51 -29.06 -17.23
N SER A 906 -31.59 -28.32 -17.02
CA SER A 906 -31.83 -27.00 -17.59
C SER A 906 -32.18 -25.97 -16.51
N ILE A 907 -31.70 -24.75 -16.71
CA ILE A 907 -32.09 -23.56 -15.92
C ILE A 907 -32.91 -22.67 -16.84
N ARG A 908 -34.09 -22.25 -16.38
CA ARG A 908 -35.10 -21.58 -17.20
C ARG A 908 -35.53 -20.22 -16.64
N GLY A 909 -36.05 -19.36 -17.52
CA GLY A 909 -36.66 -18.06 -17.17
C GLY A 909 -35.72 -17.13 -16.40
N VAL A 910 -34.44 -17.07 -16.79
CA VAL A 910 -33.41 -16.20 -16.20
C VAL A 910 -33.07 -15.05 -17.13
N ILE A 911 -32.38 -14.04 -16.62
CA ILE A 911 -31.69 -13.04 -17.46
C ILE A 911 -30.19 -13.27 -17.30
N GLY A 912 -29.46 -13.35 -18.42
CA GLY A 912 -28.00 -13.40 -18.43
C GLY A 912 -27.39 -12.00 -18.29
N PRO A 913 -26.04 -11.87 -18.31
CA PRO A 913 -25.40 -10.57 -18.35
C PRO A 913 -25.93 -9.64 -19.47
N ASP A 914 -26.33 -10.17 -20.62
CA ASP A 914 -26.96 -9.36 -21.66
C ASP A 914 -28.44 -9.07 -21.35
N GLU A 915 -28.67 -7.95 -20.66
CA GLU A 915 -30.01 -7.50 -20.23
C GLU A 915 -30.97 -7.11 -21.37
N PHE A 916 -30.52 -7.05 -22.64
CA PHE A 916 -31.48 -6.88 -23.74
C PHE A 916 -32.42 -8.07 -23.88
N HIS A 917 -31.93 -9.28 -23.58
CA HIS A 917 -32.71 -10.50 -23.69
C HIS A 917 -33.47 -10.77 -22.40
N SER A 918 -34.57 -10.06 -22.23
CA SER A 918 -35.50 -10.20 -21.10
C SER A 918 -36.48 -11.36 -21.29
N GLY A 919 -36.57 -11.95 -22.48
CA GLY A 919 -37.44 -13.08 -22.81
C GLY A 919 -37.28 -13.51 -24.26
N TYR A 920 -38.26 -14.29 -24.76
CA TYR A 920 -38.36 -14.64 -26.18
C TYR A 920 -39.30 -13.66 -26.92
N PRO A 921 -39.23 -13.55 -28.25
CA PRO A 921 -40.07 -12.62 -29.03
C PRO A 921 -41.58 -12.69 -28.78
N ASP A 922 -42.09 -13.87 -28.45
CA ASP A 922 -43.49 -14.17 -28.17
C ASP A 922 -43.85 -14.13 -26.68
N ALA A 923 -42.84 -14.05 -25.80
CA ALA A 923 -42.96 -13.97 -24.35
C ALA A 923 -41.88 -13.03 -23.78
N PRO A 924 -41.92 -11.72 -24.10
CA PRO A 924 -40.95 -10.76 -23.56
C PRO A 924 -41.10 -10.69 -22.03
N TYR A 925 -40.00 -10.42 -21.33
CA TYR A 925 -39.92 -10.29 -19.85
C TYR A 925 -40.07 -11.58 -19.03
N ASP A 926 -40.35 -12.73 -19.65
CA ASP A 926 -40.46 -14.03 -18.95
C ASP A 926 -39.10 -14.72 -18.66
N GLY A 927 -38.01 -14.14 -19.17
CA GLY A 927 -36.66 -14.66 -19.11
C GLY A 927 -36.34 -15.65 -20.24
N ILE A 928 -35.05 -15.92 -20.40
CA ILE A 928 -34.49 -16.85 -21.39
C ILE A 928 -34.09 -18.17 -20.74
N ASP A 929 -34.05 -19.23 -21.55
CA ASP A 929 -33.68 -20.57 -21.09
C ASP A 929 -32.23 -20.90 -21.44
N ASN A 930 -31.58 -21.59 -20.50
CA ASN A 930 -30.24 -22.16 -20.66
C ASN A 930 -29.18 -21.16 -21.13
N ASN A 931 -29.20 -19.96 -20.56
CA ASN A 931 -28.12 -18.97 -20.75
C ASN A 931 -26.76 -19.62 -20.44
N ALA A 932 -25.84 -19.61 -21.40
CA ALA A 932 -24.61 -20.37 -21.32
C ALA A 932 -23.68 -19.87 -20.20
N TYR A 933 -23.60 -18.56 -19.99
CA TYR A 933 -22.86 -17.98 -18.87
C TYR A 933 -23.38 -18.53 -17.54
N THR A 934 -24.69 -18.43 -17.34
CA THR A 934 -25.37 -18.87 -16.11
C THR A 934 -25.18 -20.36 -15.87
N ASN A 935 -25.43 -21.22 -16.87
CA ASN A 935 -25.34 -22.66 -16.73
C ASN A 935 -23.89 -23.13 -16.43
N VAL A 936 -22.91 -22.63 -17.18
CA VAL A 936 -21.49 -23.00 -16.99
C VAL A 936 -20.99 -22.51 -15.63
N MET A 937 -21.33 -21.29 -15.25
CA MET A 937 -20.85 -20.73 -13.97
C MET A 937 -21.61 -21.30 -12.76
N ALA A 938 -22.87 -21.71 -12.89
CA ALA A 938 -23.57 -22.47 -11.85
C ALA A 938 -22.84 -23.79 -11.53
N VAL A 939 -22.41 -24.50 -12.59
CA VAL A 939 -21.58 -25.70 -12.45
C VAL A 939 -20.24 -25.36 -11.79
N TRP A 940 -19.59 -24.26 -12.20
CA TRP A 940 -18.36 -23.80 -11.56
C TRP A 940 -18.56 -23.56 -10.05
N VAL A 941 -19.65 -22.92 -9.63
CA VAL A 941 -19.96 -22.68 -8.22
C VAL A 941 -20.14 -23.99 -7.45
N ILE A 942 -20.86 -24.97 -8.02
CA ILE A 942 -21.02 -26.30 -7.40
C ILE A 942 -19.65 -26.95 -7.16
N LEU A 943 -18.74 -26.87 -8.13
CA LEU A 943 -17.38 -27.42 -7.97
C LEU A 943 -16.59 -26.69 -6.89
N ARG A 944 -16.70 -25.37 -6.82
CA ARG A 944 -16.02 -24.59 -5.78
C ARG A 944 -16.60 -24.81 -4.39
N ALA A 945 -17.90 -25.09 -4.27
CA ALA A 945 -18.50 -25.51 -3.02
C ALA A 945 -17.92 -26.85 -2.53
N PHE A 946 -17.76 -27.83 -3.42
CA PHE A 946 -17.06 -29.08 -3.08
C PHE A 946 -15.61 -28.85 -2.65
N ASP A 947 -14.88 -28.00 -3.38
CA ASP A 947 -13.49 -27.70 -3.05
C ASP A 947 -13.37 -27.00 -1.69
N ALA A 948 -14.24 -26.02 -1.41
CA ALA A 948 -14.31 -25.34 -0.12
C ALA A 948 -14.59 -26.32 1.02
N LEU A 949 -15.60 -27.19 0.90
CA LEU A 949 -15.91 -28.20 1.91
C LEU A 949 -14.73 -29.15 2.17
N LYS A 950 -13.98 -29.53 1.13
CA LYS A 950 -12.79 -30.39 1.27
C LYS A 950 -11.64 -29.69 1.99
N LEU A 951 -11.49 -28.38 1.79
CA LEU A 951 -10.45 -27.56 2.41
C LEU A 951 -10.72 -27.30 3.89
N LEU A 952 -11.97 -27.30 4.33
CA LEU A 952 -12.31 -27.14 5.75
C LEU A 952 -11.70 -28.28 6.60
N PRO A 953 -11.13 -27.97 7.78
CA PRO A 953 -10.82 -28.97 8.78
C PRO A 953 -12.05 -29.83 9.07
N LEU A 954 -11.85 -31.13 9.32
CA LEU A 954 -12.96 -32.08 9.45
C LEU A 954 -14.03 -31.66 10.48
N PRO A 955 -13.69 -31.17 11.69
CA PRO A 955 -14.71 -30.70 12.65
C PRO A 955 -15.56 -29.57 12.08
N ASN A 956 -14.94 -28.50 11.59
CA ASN A 956 -15.66 -27.35 11.01
C ASN A 956 -16.53 -27.74 9.81
N ARG A 957 -16.07 -28.70 9.00
CA ARG A 957 -16.84 -29.24 7.89
C ARG A 957 -18.11 -29.95 8.35
N LEU A 958 -17.99 -30.79 9.38
CA LEU A 958 -19.13 -31.51 9.95
C LEU A 958 -20.13 -30.54 10.59
N ASP A 959 -19.64 -29.56 11.36
CA ASP A 959 -20.47 -28.53 11.99
C ASP A 959 -21.24 -27.71 10.93
N LEU A 960 -20.56 -27.31 9.85
CA LEU A 960 -21.21 -26.59 8.75
C LEU A 960 -22.25 -27.46 8.03
N MET A 961 -21.92 -28.72 7.75
CA MET A 961 -22.85 -29.65 7.11
C MET A 961 -24.10 -29.88 7.98
N GLU A 962 -23.93 -30.04 9.29
CA GLU A 962 -25.05 -30.17 10.24
C GLU A 962 -25.89 -28.89 10.30
N THR A 963 -25.23 -27.73 10.39
CA THR A 963 -25.90 -26.41 10.43
C THR A 963 -26.75 -26.18 9.18
N LEU A 964 -26.24 -26.57 8.02
CA LEU A 964 -26.92 -26.42 6.73
C LEU A 964 -27.88 -27.58 6.42
N GLY A 965 -27.90 -28.65 7.22
CA GLY A 965 -28.62 -29.88 6.91
C GLY A 965 -28.16 -30.54 5.60
N LEU A 966 -26.89 -30.37 5.22
CA LEU A 966 -26.31 -30.97 4.00
C LEU A 966 -26.01 -32.45 4.24
N ASP A 967 -26.69 -33.33 3.51
CA ASP A 967 -26.44 -34.77 3.54
C ASP A 967 -25.74 -35.29 2.27
N ASN A 968 -25.38 -36.58 2.29
CA ASN A 968 -24.70 -37.21 1.16
C ASN A 968 -25.60 -37.37 -0.08
N GLU A 969 -26.92 -37.41 0.07
CA GLU A 969 -27.86 -37.53 -1.04
C GLU A 969 -27.95 -36.21 -1.80
N GLU A 970 -28.06 -35.10 -1.07
CA GLU A 970 -28.00 -33.75 -1.64
C GLU A 970 -26.66 -33.53 -2.36
N LEU A 971 -25.52 -33.88 -1.74
CA LEU A 971 -24.21 -33.76 -2.38
C LEU A 971 -24.06 -34.68 -3.60
N ALA A 972 -24.65 -35.88 -3.61
CA ALA A 972 -24.66 -36.75 -4.78
C ALA A 972 -25.46 -36.12 -5.93
N HIS A 973 -26.60 -35.50 -5.61
CA HIS A 973 -27.40 -34.77 -6.59
C HIS A 973 -26.66 -33.54 -7.15
N TRP A 974 -25.91 -32.82 -6.31
CA TRP A 974 -25.04 -31.74 -6.78
C TRP A 974 -23.99 -32.24 -7.78
N ASP A 975 -23.36 -33.39 -7.52
CA ASP A 975 -22.40 -34.01 -8.46
C ASP A 975 -23.09 -34.40 -9.78
N GLU A 976 -24.31 -34.95 -9.73
CA GLU A 976 -25.11 -35.28 -10.92
C GLU A 976 -25.41 -34.05 -11.78
N VAL A 977 -25.98 -32.99 -11.18
CA VAL A 977 -26.29 -31.72 -11.87
C VAL A 977 -25.03 -31.13 -12.52
N SER A 978 -23.91 -31.13 -11.80
CA SER A 978 -22.64 -30.59 -12.29
C SER A 978 -22.01 -31.34 -13.47
N ARG A 979 -22.51 -32.53 -13.83
CA ARG A 979 -22.07 -33.33 -14.98
C ARG A 979 -23.04 -33.28 -16.15
N GLN A 980 -24.30 -32.98 -15.86
CA GLN A 980 -25.40 -33.11 -16.82
C GLN A 980 -26.08 -31.78 -17.14
N MET A 981 -25.59 -30.62 -16.66
CA MET A 981 -26.10 -29.32 -17.07
C MET A 981 -25.99 -29.13 -18.59
N TYR A 982 -27.05 -28.62 -19.22
CA TYR A 982 -27.10 -28.33 -20.64
C TYR A 982 -26.39 -27.01 -20.97
N VAL A 983 -25.63 -26.98 -22.08
CA VAL A 983 -25.02 -25.77 -22.64
C VAL A 983 -25.36 -25.73 -24.13
N PRO A 984 -26.00 -24.66 -24.64
CA PRO A 984 -26.37 -24.56 -26.05
C PRO A 984 -25.18 -24.15 -26.93
N PHE A 985 -25.16 -24.63 -28.18
CA PHE A 985 -24.16 -24.30 -29.19
C PHE A 985 -24.86 -24.08 -30.54
N HIS A 986 -24.35 -23.15 -31.35
CA HIS A 986 -24.76 -22.94 -32.74
C HIS A 986 -23.53 -22.50 -33.56
N ASP A 987 -23.47 -22.84 -34.85
CA ASP A 987 -22.40 -22.44 -35.77
C ASP A 987 -20.95 -22.65 -35.25
N GLY A 988 -20.76 -23.65 -34.38
CA GLY A 988 -19.47 -23.98 -33.76
C GLY A 988 -19.04 -23.08 -32.59
N VAL A 989 -19.86 -22.12 -32.17
CA VAL A 989 -19.68 -21.28 -30.98
C VAL A 989 -20.62 -21.71 -29.85
N ILE A 990 -20.29 -21.33 -28.61
CA ILE A 990 -21.21 -21.45 -27.48
C ILE A 990 -22.33 -20.43 -27.71
N SER A 991 -23.58 -20.89 -27.77
CA SER A 991 -24.74 -20.01 -27.93
C SER A 991 -24.98 -19.23 -26.65
N GLN A 992 -25.47 -17.99 -26.74
CA GLN A 992 -25.69 -17.15 -25.56
C GLN A 992 -26.78 -17.75 -24.67
N PHE A 993 -27.83 -18.27 -25.30
CA PHE A 993 -28.92 -19.02 -24.69
C PHE A 993 -29.56 -19.94 -25.73
N GLU A 994 -30.50 -20.77 -25.30
CA GLU A 994 -31.20 -21.69 -26.19
C GLU A 994 -32.09 -20.93 -27.19
N GLY A 995 -31.87 -21.13 -28.49
CA GLY A 995 -32.61 -20.43 -29.56
C GLY A 995 -31.99 -19.10 -30.02
N TYR A 996 -30.94 -18.57 -29.38
CA TYR A 996 -30.31 -17.30 -29.81
C TYR A 996 -29.84 -17.33 -31.28
N GLY A 997 -29.28 -18.45 -31.73
CA GLY A 997 -28.83 -18.64 -33.11
C GLY A 997 -29.96 -18.55 -34.15
N GLU A 998 -31.22 -18.62 -33.73
CA GLU A 998 -32.42 -18.61 -34.58
C GLU A 998 -33.06 -17.22 -34.68
N LEU A 999 -32.61 -16.25 -33.86
CA LEU A 999 -33.08 -14.86 -33.92
C LEU A 999 -32.65 -14.15 -35.22
N ASP A 1000 -33.36 -13.09 -35.58
CA ASP A 1000 -33.08 -12.30 -36.77
C ASP A 1000 -31.77 -11.48 -36.60
N GLU A 1001 -31.09 -11.16 -37.69
CA GLU A 1001 -29.98 -10.20 -37.64
C GLU A 1001 -30.53 -8.77 -37.63
N LEU A 1002 -29.91 -7.89 -36.82
CA LEU A 1002 -30.22 -6.47 -36.82
C LEU A 1002 -29.48 -5.75 -37.97
N ASP A 1003 -30.12 -4.78 -38.62
CA ASP A 1003 -29.45 -3.87 -39.56
C ASP A 1003 -28.61 -2.83 -38.80
N TRP A 1004 -27.44 -3.25 -38.31
CA TRP A 1004 -26.53 -2.41 -37.53
C TRP A 1004 -26.10 -1.13 -38.23
N GLU A 1005 -25.88 -1.18 -39.55
CA GLU A 1005 -25.46 0.01 -40.32
C GLU A 1005 -26.56 1.04 -40.44
N LEU A 1006 -27.81 0.61 -40.63
CA LEU A 1006 -28.97 1.49 -40.63
C LEU A 1006 -29.09 2.23 -39.29
N TYR A 1007 -29.11 1.49 -38.17
CA TYR A 1007 -29.29 2.09 -36.84
C TYR A 1007 -28.12 3.01 -36.46
N ARG A 1008 -26.86 2.63 -36.76
CA ARG A 1008 -25.69 3.50 -36.54
C ARG A 1008 -25.79 4.80 -37.34
N ARG A 1009 -26.20 4.75 -38.62
CA ARG A 1009 -26.36 5.96 -39.44
C ARG A 1009 -27.51 6.85 -38.97
N GLN A 1010 -28.63 6.24 -38.56
CA GLN A 1010 -29.84 6.98 -38.18
C GLN A 1010 -29.72 7.66 -36.81
N TYR A 1011 -29.10 6.98 -35.83
CA TYR A 1011 -29.12 7.42 -34.44
C TYR A 1011 -27.77 7.89 -33.90
N GLY A 1012 -26.66 7.53 -34.57
CA GLY A 1012 -25.31 7.77 -34.06
C GLY A 1012 -25.00 6.90 -32.83
N ASN A 1013 -25.54 7.26 -31.67
CA ASN A 1013 -25.43 6.48 -30.44
C ASN A 1013 -26.56 5.44 -30.34
N ILE A 1014 -26.17 4.16 -30.41
CA ILE A 1014 -27.06 3.00 -30.33
C ILE A 1014 -26.89 2.20 -29.03
N GLN A 1015 -26.25 2.75 -28.01
CA GLN A 1015 -26.01 2.05 -26.73
C GLN A 1015 -27.31 1.57 -26.06
N ARG A 1016 -28.41 2.31 -26.24
CA ARG A 1016 -29.75 1.95 -25.73
C ARG A 1016 -30.68 1.52 -26.86
N LEU A 1017 -30.28 0.50 -27.62
CA LEU A 1017 -31.11 -0.12 -28.68
C LEU A 1017 -32.46 -0.59 -28.14
N ASP A 1018 -32.50 -1.12 -26.91
CA ASP A 1018 -33.74 -1.45 -26.19
C ASP A 1018 -34.75 -0.30 -26.23
N ARG A 1019 -34.30 0.93 -25.93
CA ARG A 1019 -35.16 2.12 -25.92
C ARG A 1019 -35.50 2.63 -27.31
N ILE A 1020 -34.61 2.42 -28.28
CA ILE A 1020 -34.81 2.85 -29.67
C ILE A 1020 -35.87 1.99 -30.33
N LEU A 1021 -35.69 0.66 -30.31
CA LEU A 1021 -36.62 -0.29 -30.90
C LEU A 1021 -37.99 -0.22 -30.22
N GLU A 1022 -38.03 -0.12 -28.89
CA GLU A 1022 -39.31 0.04 -28.18
C GLU A 1022 -40.06 1.28 -28.65
N ALA A 1023 -39.37 2.41 -28.85
CA ALA A 1023 -40.00 3.63 -29.37
C ALA A 1023 -40.52 3.50 -30.81
N GLU A 1024 -39.96 2.58 -31.60
CA GLU A 1024 -40.42 2.20 -32.94
C GLU A 1024 -41.54 1.14 -32.92
N ASN A 1025 -41.98 0.70 -31.72
CA ASN A 1025 -42.92 -0.40 -31.49
C ASN A 1025 -42.37 -1.76 -31.95
N ASP A 1026 -41.07 -1.94 -31.80
CA ASP A 1026 -40.35 -3.19 -32.01
C ASP A 1026 -39.70 -3.66 -30.72
N ASP A 1027 -39.17 -4.89 -30.71
CA ASP A 1027 -38.58 -5.52 -29.53
C ASP A 1027 -37.18 -6.07 -29.82
N ILE A 1028 -36.21 -5.69 -28.99
CA ILE A 1028 -34.82 -6.13 -29.10
C ILE A 1028 -34.67 -7.65 -28.98
N ASN A 1029 -35.58 -8.35 -28.28
CA ASN A 1029 -35.57 -9.80 -28.10
C ASN A 1029 -35.72 -10.57 -29.44
N ARG A 1030 -36.11 -9.91 -30.53
CA ARG A 1030 -36.21 -10.50 -31.89
C ARG A 1030 -34.87 -10.66 -32.58
N TYR A 1031 -33.85 -9.97 -32.11
CA TYR A 1031 -32.60 -9.79 -32.83
C TYR A 1031 -31.42 -10.43 -32.12
N LYS A 1032 -30.44 -10.89 -32.89
CA LYS A 1032 -29.10 -11.25 -32.44
C LYS A 1032 -28.30 -9.99 -32.05
N ALA A 1033 -28.73 -9.33 -30.99
CA ALA A 1033 -28.16 -8.05 -30.55
C ALA A 1033 -27.96 -8.00 -29.04
N SER A 1034 -26.75 -7.66 -28.61
CA SER A 1034 -26.36 -7.68 -27.20
C SER A 1034 -26.02 -6.29 -26.66
N LYS A 1035 -26.45 -6.03 -25.42
CA LYS A 1035 -26.10 -4.83 -24.65
C LYS A 1035 -24.64 -4.85 -24.22
N GLN A 1036 -24.23 -5.98 -23.67
CA GLN A 1036 -22.93 -6.20 -23.07
C GLN A 1036 -22.46 -7.65 -23.24
N ALA A 1037 -21.23 -7.94 -22.82
CA ALA A 1037 -20.68 -9.28 -22.91
C ALA A 1037 -21.50 -10.25 -22.04
N ASP A 1038 -21.91 -11.38 -22.63
CA ASP A 1038 -22.62 -12.47 -21.94
C ASP A 1038 -21.84 -13.77 -22.08
N ALA A 1039 -21.91 -14.46 -23.22
CA ALA A 1039 -21.12 -15.66 -23.44
C ALA A 1039 -19.60 -15.40 -23.34
N LEU A 1040 -19.16 -14.19 -23.73
CA LEU A 1040 -17.77 -13.74 -23.60
C LEU A 1040 -17.33 -13.51 -22.13
N MET A 1041 -18.25 -13.38 -21.18
CA MET A 1041 -17.90 -13.31 -19.75
C MET A 1041 -17.21 -14.58 -19.26
N LEU A 1042 -17.49 -15.73 -19.88
CA LEU A 1042 -16.80 -16.98 -19.56
C LEU A 1042 -15.28 -16.87 -19.81
N LEU A 1043 -14.87 -16.16 -20.87
CA LEU A 1043 -13.46 -15.94 -21.24
C LEU A 1043 -12.79 -14.81 -20.42
N TYR A 1044 -13.60 -13.97 -19.79
CA TYR A 1044 -13.14 -12.93 -18.86
C TYR A 1044 -12.87 -13.51 -17.46
N LEU A 1045 -13.77 -14.35 -16.95
CA LEU A 1045 -13.68 -14.93 -15.61
C LEU A 1045 -12.77 -16.15 -15.51
N MET A 1046 -12.62 -16.91 -16.60
CA MET A 1046 -11.85 -18.15 -16.64
C MET A 1046 -10.83 -18.11 -17.77
N SER A 1047 -9.74 -18.84 -17.56
CA SER A 1047 -8.82 -19.15 -18.65
C SER A 1047 -9.48 -20.12 -19.63
N VAL A 1048 -8.97 -20.16 -20.86
CA VAL A 1048 -9.47 -21.13 -21.86
C VAL A 1048 -9.29 -22.55 -21.34
N THR A 1049 -8.21 -22.82 -20.61
CA THR A 1049 -7.96 -24.12 -19.97
C THR A 1049 -9.04 -24.45 -18.93
N GLU A 1050 -9.34 -23.54 -18.01
CA GLU A 1050 -10.39 -23.74 -16.99
C GLU A 1050 -11.78 -23.91 -17.63
N LEU A 1051 -12.11 -23.11 -18.64
CA LEU A 1051 -13.38 -23.26 -19.37
C LEU A 1051 -13.49 -24.62 -20.06
N CYS A 1052 -12.41 -25.09 -20.71
CA CYS A 1052 -12.36 -26.43 -21.30
C CYS A 1052 -12.52 -27.53 -20.25
N GLU A 1053 -11.93 -27.40 -19.06
CA GLU A 1053 -12.09 -28.36 -17.95
C GLU A 1053 -13.55 -28.45 -17.49
N VAL A 1054 -14.24 -27.32 -17.31
CA VAL A 1054 -15.66 -27.29 -16.92
C VAL A 1054 -16.55 -27.88 -18.02
N LEU A 1055 -16.33 -27.50 -19.28
CA LEU A 1055 -17.10 -28.06 -20.41
C LEU A 1055 -16.87 -29.56 -20.60
N ALA A 1056 -15.63 -30.03 -20.41
CA ALA A 1056 -15.30 -31.45 -20.46
C ALA A 1056 -16.04 -32.24 -19.35
N ARG A 1057 -16.15 -31.66 -18.14
CA ARG A 1057 -16.96 -32.25 -17.07
C ARG A 1057 -18.43 -32.41 -17.45
N LEU A 1058 -18.97 -31.47 -18.23
CA LEU A 1058 -20.33 -31.49 -18.76
C LEU A 1058 -20.52 -32.40 -19.99
N GLY A 1059 -19.45 -33.06 -20.43
CA GLY A 1059 -19.43 -33.92 -21.62
C GLY A 1059 -19.36 -33.16 -22.95
N TYR A 1060 -18.97 -31.89 -22.94
CA TYR A 1060 -18.77 -31.09 -24.16
C TYR A 1060 -17.29 -30.99 -24.51
N ARG A 1061 -17.00 -31.00 -25.81
CA ARG A 1061 -15.65 -30.83 -26.35
C ARG A 1061 -15.54 -29.45 -27.02
N PHE A 1062 -14.84 -28.52 -26.36
CA PHE A 1062 -14.58 -27.18 -26.88
C PHE A 1062 -13.09 -27.03 -27.20
N MET A 1063 -12.77 -26.69 -28.45
CA MET A 1063 -11.39 -26.50 -28.91
C MET A 1063 -10.96 -25.04 -28.73
N PRO A 1064 -9.74 -24.75 -28.22
CA PRO A 1064 -9.23 -23.39 -28.11
C PRO A 1064 -9.29 -22.58 -29.42
N ASP A 1065 -9.14 -23.23 -30.58
CA ASP A 1065 -9.21 -22.59 -31.91
C ASP A 1065 -10.60 -22.00 -32.23
N HIS A 1066 -11.64 -22.33 -31.47
CA HIS A 1066 -12.97 -21.74 -31.62
C HIS A 1066 -13.12 -20.40 -30.86
N VAL A 1067 -12.21 -20.08 -29.94
CA VAL A 1067 -12.26 -18.85 -29.16
C VAL A 1067 -12.26 -17.60 -30.06
N PRO A 1068 -11.33 -17.43 -31.03
CA PRO A 1068 -11.36 -16.26 -31.91
C PRO A 1068 -12.69 -16.09 -32.66
N LYS A 1069 -13.26 -17.20 -33.17
CA LYS A 1069 -14.56 -17.18 -33.87
C LYS A 1069 -15.70 -16.72 -32.96
N MET A 1070 -15.72 -17.20 -31.72
CA MET A 1070 -16.71 -16.78 -30.72
C MET A 1070 -16.57 -15.29 -30.39
N VAL A 1071 -15.34 -14.81 -30.24
CA VAL A 1071 -15.03 -13.40 -30.00
C VAL A 1071 -15.55 -12.52 -31.16
N ASP A 1072 -15.18 -12.83 -32.39
CA ASP A 1072 -15.62 -12.08 -33.58
C ASP A 1072 -17.15 -12.10 -33.74
N TYR A 1073 -17.78 -13.25 -33.47
CA TYR A 1073 -19.23 -13.43 -33.60
C TYR A 1073 -20.02 -12.48 -32.69
N TYR A 1074 -19.66 -12.40 -31.41
CA TYR A 1074 -20.36 -11.56 -30.43
C TYR A 1074 -19.96 -10.08 -30.50
N LEU A 1075 -18.71 -9.78 -30.85
CA LEU A 1075 -18.26 -8.41 -31.09
C LEU A 1075 -19.06 -7.72 -32.19
N ALA A 1076 -19.30 -8.42 -33.30
CA ALA A 1076 -20.09 -7.88 -34.42
C ALA A 1076 -21.53 -7.53 -34.04
N ARG A 1077 -22.04 -8.06 -32.92
CA ARG A 1077 -23.44 -8.02 -32.48
C ARG A 1077 -23.65 -7.30 -31.16
N THR A 1078 -22.67 -6.52 -30.69
CA THR A 1078 -22.76 -5.80 -29.42
C THR A 1078 -22.88 -4.29 -29.64
N SER A 1079 -23.83 -3.66 -28.93
CA SER A 1079 -24.06 -2.20 -28.98
C SER A 1079 -23.21 -1.39 -28.01
N HIS A 1080 -22.54 -2.06 -27.06
CA HIS A 1080 -21.79 -1.48 -25.94
C HIS A 1080 -22.66 -0.57 -25.04
N GLY A 1081 -23.89 -1.00 -24.77
CA GLY A 1081 -24.88 -0.30 -23.94
C GLY A 1081 -24.58 -0.17 -22.45
N SER A 1082 -23.39 -0.61 -22.02
CA SER A 1082 -22.91 -0.64 -20.64
C SER A 1082 -21.42 -0.38 -20.63
N THR A 1083 -20.91 0.41 -19.66
CA THR A 1083 -19.46 0.64 -19.52
C THR A 1083 -18.70 -0.67 -19.27
N LEU A 1084 -19.32 -1.64 -18.59
CA LEU A 1084 -18.78 -2.98 -18.38
C LEU A 1084 -18.52 -3.73 -19.69
N SER A 1085 -19.35 -3.49 -20.71
CA SER A 1085 -19.15 -4.05 -22.05
C SER A 1085 -17.82 -3.60 -22.63
N GLY A 1086 -17.47 -2.32 -22.49
CA GLY A 1086 -16.20 -1.78 -22.99
C GLY A 1086 -15.00 -2.49 -22.38
N VAL A 1087 -14.99 -2.73 -21.07
CA VAL A 1087 -13.90 -3.43 -20.38
C VAL A 1087 -13.79 -4.88 -20.83
N VAL A 1088 -14.89 -5.63 -20.85
CA VAL A 1088 -14.85 -7.07 -21.18
C VAL A 1088 -14.49 -7.28 -22.64
N HIS A 1089 -15.05 -6.49 -23.56
CA HIS A 1089 -14.68 -6.59 -24.98
C HIS A 1089 -13.24 -6.17 -25.18
N THR A 1090 -12.77 -5.10 -24.54
CA THR A 1090 -11.35 -4.71 -24.55
C THR A 1090 -10.47 -5.84 -24.05
N TRP A 1091 -10.85 -6.52 -22.97
CA TRP A 1091 -10.10 -7.64 -22.42
C TRP A 1091 -9.98 -8.79 -23.40
N VAL A 1092 -11.12 -9.19 -23.96
CA VAL A 1092 -11.22 -10.33 -24.88
C VAL A 1092 -10.50 -10.01 -26.19
N LEU A 1093 -10.69 -8.81 -26.73
CA LEU A 1093 -9.99 -8.29 -27.89
C LEU A 1093 -8.48 -8.19 -27.64
N ALA A 1094 -8.06 -7.70 -26.48
CA ALA A 1094 -6.65 -7.64 -26.12
C ALA A 1094 -6.02 -9.03 -26.07
N ARG A 1095 -6.73 -10.05 -25.56
CA ARG A 1095 -6.23 -11.44 -25.58
C ARG A 1095 -6.22 -12.06 -26.97
N ALA A 1096 -7.22 -11.76 -27.81
CA ALA A 1096 -7.37 -12.31 -29.15
C ALA A 1096 -6.48 -11.62 -30.21
N ASN A 1097 -6.32 -10.30 -30.10
CA ASN A 1097 -5.60 -9.41 -31.01
C ASN A 1097 -4.54 -8.62 -30.23
N ARG A 1098 -3.50 -9.34 -29.80
CA ARG A 1098 -2.47 -8.81 -28.89
C ARG A 1098 -1.72 -7.60 -29.44
N ASP A 1099 -1.59 -7.51 -30.76
CA ASP A 1099 -0.98 -6.41 -31.50
C ASP A 1099 -1.79 -5.11 -31.45
N ARG A 1100 -3.12 -5.20 -31.26
CA ARG A 1100 -4.04 -4.05 -31.16
C ARG A 1100 -4.58 -3.78 -29.76
N ALA A 1101 -4.14 -4.57 -28.77
CA ALA A 1101 -4.61 -4.50 -27.40
C ALA A 1101 -4.54 -3.10 -26.78
N MET A 1102 -3.55 -2.30 -27.16
CA MET A 1102 -3.35 -0.94 -26.66
C MET A 1102 -4.40 0.05 -27.16
N GLU A 1103 -4.87 -0.11 -28.41
CA GLU A 1103 -5.94 0.73 -28.98
C GLU A 1103 -7.22 0.58 -28.15
N PHE A 1104 -7.58 -0.67 -27.86
CA PHE A 1104 -8.77 -1.00 -27.06
C PHE A 1104 -8.62 -0.54 -25.61
N PHE A 1105 -7.43 -0.67 -25.02
CA PHE A 1105 -7.17 -0.19 -23.67
C PHE A 1105 -7.31 1.33 -23.55
N GLN A 1106 -6.81 2.10 -24.52
CA GLN A 1106 -6.98 3.56 -24.57
C GLN A 1106 -8.45 3.97 -24.66
N GLU A 1107 -9.26 3.23 -25.42
CA GLU A 1107 -10.70 3.48 -25.54
C GLU A 1107 -11.42 3.22 -24.20
N ALA A 1108 -11.11 2.10 -23.53
CA ALA A 1108 -11.66 1.78 -22.22
C ALA A 1108 -11.27 2.81 -21.14
N LEU A 1109 -10.02 3.26 -21.13
CA LEU A 1109 -9.53 4.28 -20.18
C LEU A 1109 -10.26 5.62 -20.33
N LYS A 1110 -10.50 6.08 -21.56
CA LYS A 1110 -11.03 7.43 -21.81
C LYS A 1110 -12.55 7.55 -21.64
N SER A 1111 -13.26 6.43 -21.42
CA SER A 1111 -14.72 6.37 -21.41
C SER A 1111 -15.37 7.32 -20.40
N ASP A 1112 -14.93 7.28 -19.13
CA ASP A 1112 -15.48 8.14 -18.07
C ASP A 1112 -14.97 9.59 -18.14
N ILE A 1113 -13.70 9.78 -18.50
CA ILE A 1113 -13.10 11.13 -18.54
C ILE A 1113 -13.64 11.96 -19.69
N SER A 1114 -13.88 11.34 -20.84
CA SER A 1114 -14.44 12.01 -22.03
C SER A 1114 -15.97 11.94 -22.08
N ASP A 1115 -16.59 11.35 -21.05
CA ASP A 1115 -18.04 11.14 -20.94
C ASP A 1115 -18.65 10.54 -22.22
N ILE A 1116 -18.01 9.49 -22.76
CA ILE A 1116 -18.32 8.92 -24.09
C ILE A 1116 -19.76 8.40 -24.19
N GLN A 1117 -20.40 8.05 -23.05
CA GLN A 1117 -21.79 7.62 -22.98
C GLN A 1117 -22.82 8.77 -23.00
N GLY A 1118 -22.37 10.02 -22.87
CA GLY A 1118 -23.20 11.23 -22.90
C GLY A 1118 -23.96 11.48 -21.60
N GLY A 1119 -23.43 12.36 -20.76
CA GLY A 1119 -24.07 13.00 -19.61
C GLY A 1119 -24.13 12.20 -18.31
N THR A 1120 -23.82 10.90 -18.33
CA THR A 1120 -24.07 10.00 -17.19
C THR A 1120 -23.00 10.10 -16.09
N THR A 1121 -21.76 10.43 -16.45
CA THR A 1121 -20.66 10.56 -15.47
C THR A 1121 -20.93 11.68 -14.46
N SER A 1122 -21.66 12.73 -14.89
CA SER A 1122 -22.06 13.85 -14.03
C SER A 1122 -22.97 13.40 -12.87
N GLU A 1123 -23.73 12.33 -13.06
CA GLU A 1123 -24.61 11.70 -12.06
C GLU A 1123 -23.87 10.73 -11.12
N GLY A 1124 -22.60 10.40 -11.42
CA GLY A 1124 -21.75 9.46 -10.69
C GLY A 1124 -20.78 8.71 -11.62
N ILE A 1125 -19.58 8.39 -11.14
CA ILE A 1125 -18.52 7.69 -11.89
C ILE A 1125 -18.88 6.22 -12.21
N HIS A 1126 -18.24 5.56 -13.18
CA HIS A 1126 -18.46 4.12 -13.43
C HIS A 1126 -17.41 3.25 -12.74
N LEU A 1127 -17.57 3.05 -11.44
CA LEU A 1127 -16.53 2.46 -10.59
C LEU A 1127 -16.00 1.09 -11.05
N ALA A 1128 -16.89 0.21 -11.51
CA ALA A 1128 -16.48 -1.09 -12.04
C ALA A 1128 -15.70 -0.99 -13.35
N ALA A 1129 -16.01 -0.02 -14.21
CA ALA A 1129 -15.24 0.23 -15.43
C ALA A 1129 -13.86 0.79 -15.10
N MET A 1130 -13.79 1.73 -14.15
CA MET A 1130 -12.53 2.27 -13.62
C MET A 1130 -11.65 1.16 -13.06
N ALA A 1131 -12.17 0.30 -12.17
CA ALA A 1131 -11.41 -0.83 -11.63
C ALA A 1131 -11.05 -1.86 -12.72
N GLY A 1132 -11.95 -2.11 -13.66
CA GLY A 1132 -11.71 -2.99 -14.81
C GLY A 1132 -10.54 -2.53 -15.70
N SER A 1133 -10.34 -1.21 -15.84
CA SER A 1133 -9.17 -0.67 -16.55
C SER A 1133 -7.85 -0.95 -15.83
N VAL A 1134 -7.84 -0.93 -14.50
CA VAL A 1134 -6.69 -1.31 -13.67
C VAL A 1134 -6.42 -2.81 -13.81
N ASP A 1135 -7.48 -3.61 -13.81
CA ASP A 1135 -7.37 -5.04 -13.91
C ASP A 1135 -6.90 -5.52 -15.30
N LEU A 1136 -7.18 -4.76 -16.38
CA LEU A 1136 -6.58 -5.00 -17.70
C LEU A 1136 -5.04 -4.99 -17.63
N MET A 1137 -4.45 -4.01 -16.94
CA MET A 1137 -3.01 -3.94 -16.71
C MET A 1137 -2.52 -5.14 -15.89
N GLN A 1138 -3.25 -5.46 -14.84
CA GLN A 1138 -2.82 -6.44 -13.85
C GLN A 1138 -2.95 -7.89 -14.31
N ARG A 1139 -4.08 -8.28 -14.93
CA ARG A 1139 -4.41 -9.67 -15.26
C ARG A 1139 -4.43 -9.93 -16.78
N CYS A 1140 -4.92 -9.01 -17.60
CA CYS A 1140 -5.02 -9.25 -19.05
C CYS A 1140 -3.65 -9.26 -19.73
N PHE A 1141 -2.85 -8.20 -19.51
CA PHE A 1141 -1.53 -8.06 -20.14
C PHE A 1141 -0.47 -8.99 -19.56
N THR A 1142 -0.56 -9.31 -18.27
CA THR A 1142 0.34 -10.27 -17.62
C THR A 1142 -0.09 -11.73 -17.80
N GLY A 1143 -1.35 -11.94 -18.21
CA GLY A 1143 -1.99 -13.26 -18.18
C GLY A 1143 -2.10 -13.83 -16.77
N MET A 1144 -2.15 -12.98 -15.74
CA MET A 1144 -2.13 -13.42 -14.34
C MET A 1144 -3.43 -14.08 -13.91
N GLU A 1145 -3.29 -15.25 -13.29
CA GLU A 1145 -4.37 -16.02 -12.71
C GLU A 1145 -3.97 -16.52 -11.32
N THR A 1146 -4.91 -16.51 -10.38
CA THR A 1146 -4.76 -17.16 -9.08
C THR A 1146 -5.65 -18.41 -9.05
N ARG A 1147 -5.00 -19.57 -9.11
CA ARG A 1147 -5.67 -20.88 -9.23
C ARG A 1147 -4.79 -21.97 -8.64
N SER A 1148 -5.42 -22.94 -7.98
CA SER A 1148 -4.76 -24.12 -7.41
C SER A 1148 -3.62 -23.76 -6.45
N ASP A 1149 -3.80 -22.69 -5.68
CA ASP A 1149 -2.83 -22.19 -4.71
C ASP A 1149 -1.50 -21.70 -5.32
N ARG A 1150 -1.56 -21.24 -6.58
CA ARG A 1150 -0.41 -20.71 -7.35
C ARG A 1150 -0.76 -19.40 -8.04
N ILE A 1151 0.29 -18.65 -8.40
CA ILE A 1151 0.22 -17.56 -9.38
C ILE A 1151 0.61 -18.16 -10.74
N ILE A 1152 -0.26 -18.05 -11.73
CA ILE A 1152 -0.01 -18.48 -13.11
C ILE A 1152 0.11 -17.23 -13.98
N LEU A 1153 1.14 -17.15 -14.82
CA LEU A 1153 1.44 -16.01 -15.68
C LEU A 1153 1.59 -16.45 -17.14
N SER A 1154 1.15 -15.58 -18.04
CA SER A 1154 1.34 -15.70 -19.49
C SER A 1154 1.46 -14.30 -20.10
N PRO A 1155 2.55 -13.58 -19.76
CA PRO A 1155 2.70 -12.17 -20.10
C PRO A 1155 2.78 -11.95 -21.61
N HIS A 1156 2.13 -10.87 -22.04
CA HIS A 1156 2.21 -10.36 -23.39
C HIS A 1156 1.98 -8.85 -23.37
N TRP A 1157 3.06 -8.14 -23.04
CA TRP A 1157 3.11 -6.69 -22.91
C TRP A 1157 3.82 -6.08 -24.13
N PRO A 1158 3.26 -5.05 -24.79
CA PRO A 1158 3.94 -4.40 -25.90
C PRO A 1158 5.26 -3.75 -25.45
N GLU A 1159 6.38 -4.11 -26.08
CA GLU A 1159 7.71 -3.60 -25.71
C GLU A 1159 7.84 -2.08 -25.87
N THR A 1160 7.02 -1.48 -26.75
CA THR A 1160 6.95 -0.03 -26.96
C THR A 1160 6.41 0.74 -25.75
N LEU A 1161 5.79 0.08 -24.77
CA LEU A 1161 5.26 0.68 -23.54
C LEU A 1161 6.25 0.57 -22.36
N GLY A 1162 7.50 0.17 -22.63
CA GLY A 1162 8.52 -0.01 -21.61
C GLY A 1162 8.23 -1.18 -20.68
N VAL A 1163 8.50 -0.99 -19.39
CA VAL A 1163 8.28 -2.03 -18.36
C VAL A 1163 7.03 -1.70 -17.57
N LEU A 1164 6.09 -2.64 -17.52
CA LEU A 1164 4.98 -2.60 -16.59
C LEU A 1164 5.45 -3.10 -15.22
N ALA A 1165 5.34 -2.26 -14.18
CA ALA A 1165 5.73 -2.62 -12.83
C ALA A 1165 4.61 -2.34 -11.81
N PHE A 1166 4.36 -3.30 -10.92
CA PHE A 1166 3.40 -3.11 -9.84
C PHE A 1166 3.62 -4.12 -8.68
N PRO A 1167 3.33 -3.73 -7.43
CA PRO A 1167 3.31 -4.65 -6.29
C PRO A 1167 2.03 -5.49 -6.24
N ILE A 1168 2.02 -6.64 -5.57
CA ILE A 1168 0.80 -7.37 -5.17
C ILE A 1168 1.02 -8.00 -3.80
N HIS A 1169 -0.08 -8.27 -3.10
CA HIS A 1169 -0.13 -9.06 -1.89
C HIS A 1169 -0.76 -10.41 -2.21
N TYR A 1170 -0.02 -11.49 -2.00
CA TYR A 1170 -0.47 -12.85 -2.27
C TYR A 1170 -0.02 -13.77 -1.13
N ARG A 1171 -0.97 -14.47 -0.50
CA ARG A 1171 -0.73 -15.41 0.62
C ARG A 1171 0.19 -14.87 1.73
N GLY A 1172 0.01 -13.61 2.12
CA GLY A 1172 0.81 -12.98 3.17
C GLY A 1172 2.16 -12.40 2.71
N LEU A 1173 2.50 -12.52 1.42
CA LEU A 1173 3.76 -12.04 0.84
C LEU A 1173 3.54 -10.82 -0.04
N HIS A 1174 4.41 -9.82 0.10
CA HIS A 1174 4.49 -8.70 -0.83
C HIS A 1174 5.43 -9.07 -1.98
N LEU A 1175 4.87 -9.06 -3.19
CA LEU A 1175 5.55 -9.42 -4.43
C LEU A 1175 5.63 -8.17 -5.31
N HIS A 1176 6.74 -7.96 -5.99
CA HIS A 1176 6.88 -6.93 -7.01
C HIS A 1176 7.04 -7.59 -8.37
N LEU A 1177 6.13 -7.28 -9.30
CA LEU A 1177 6.15 -7.81 -10.67
C LEU A 1177 6.70 -6.74 -11.61
N ARG A 1178 7.57 -7.18 -12.53
CA ARG A 1178 8.06 -6.38 -13.66
C ARG A 1178 7.89 -7.18 -14.95
N VAL A 1179 7.08 -6.69 -15.86
CA VAL A 1179 6.72 -7.36 -17.11
C VAL A 1179 7.24 -6.56 -18.31
N SER A 1180 7.86 -7.25 -19.26
CA SER A 1180 8.34 -6.66 -20.50
C SER A 1180 8.30 -7.70 -21.62
N GLY A 1181 7.61 -7.40 -22.73
CA GLY A 1181 7.38 -8.38 -23.78
C GLY A 1181 6.64 -9.61 -23.24
N LYS A 1182 7.28 -10.77 -23.37
CA LYS A 1182 6.82 -12.06 -22.80
C LYS A 1182 7.60 -12.47 -21.55
N GLY A 1183 8.50 -11.62 -21.07
CA GLY A 1183 9.29 -11.88 -19.87
C GLY A 1183 8.62 -11.33 -18.61
N VAL A 1184 8.87 -11.98 -17.48
CA VAL A 1184 8.47 -11.48 -16.17
C VAL A 1184 9.55 -11.72 -15.13
N ILE A 1185 9.77 -10.71 -14.29
CA ILE A 1185 10.60 -10.77 -13.10
C ILE A 1185 9.69 -10.58 -11.89
N ILE A 1186 9.79 -11.46 -10.91
CA ILE A 1186 9.03 -11.37 -9.67
C ILE A 1186 10.02 -11.44 -8.51
N SER A 1187 9.94 -10.48 -7.60
CA SER A 1187 10.77 -10.40 -6.41
C SER A 1187 9.89 -10.32 -5.16
N VAL A 1188 10.31 -10.98 -4.07
CA VAL A 1188 9.56 -11.04 -2.80
C VAL A 1188 10.33 -10.35 -1.70
N ASP A 1189 9.64 -9.58 -0.89
CA ASP A 1189 10.26 -8.98 0.29
C ASP A 1189 10.82 -10.06 1.23
N PRO A 1190 11.99 -9.83 1.85
CA PRO A 1190 12.58 -10.78 2.79
C PRO A 1190 11.68 -10.93 4.02
N ARG A 1191 11.29 -12.17 4.32
CA ARG A 1191 10.44 -12.51 5.48
C ARG A 1191 10.66 -13.96 5.90
N ASP A 1192 10.48 -14.25 7.18
CA ASP A 1192 10.36 -15.63 7.66
C ASP A 1192 8.95 -16.17 7.36
N ALA A 1193 8.76 -16.72 6.16
CA ALA A 1193 7.49 -17.22 5.66
C ALA A 1193 7.69 -18.34 4.64
N ALA A 1194 6.66 -19.17 4.45
CA ALA A 1194 6.67 -20.17 3.38
C ALA A 1194 6.67 -19.48 2.00
N GLY A 1195 7.41 -20.05 1.05
CA GLY A 1195 7.41 -19.57 -0.34
C GLY A 1195 6.09 -19.88 -1.06
N VAL A 1196 5.90 -19.24 -2.22
CA VAL A 1196 4.75 -19.44 -3.10
C VAL A 1196 5.15 -20.03 -4.44
N ALA A 1197 4.29 -20.88 -5.01
CA ALA A 1197 4.54 -21.45 -6.32
C ALA A 1197 4.07 -20.47 -7.42
N VAL A 1198 4.97 -20.21 -8.36
CA VAL A 1198 4.73 -19.36 -9.54
C VAL A 1198 4.93 -20.19 -10.79
N GLU A 1199 3.94 -20.17 -11.68
CA GLU A 1199 3.99 -20.77 -13.00
C GLU A 1199 4.06 -19.68 -14.08
N CYS A 1200 4.98 -19.81 -15.03
CA CYS A 1200 4.98 -18.97 -16.23
C CYS A 1200 5.23 -19.83 -17.45
N HIS A 1201 4.33 -19.79 -18.43
CA HIS A 1201 4.39 -20.60 -19.66
C HIS A 1201 4.65 -22.10 -19.38
N GLY A 1202 3.98 -22.67 -18.37
CA GLY A 1202 4.10 -24.08 -17.97
C GLY A 1202 5.31 -24.41 -17.10
N ARG A 1203 6.23 -23.48 -16.86
CA ARG A 1203 7.36 -23.67 -15.93
C ARG A 1203 6.97 -23.23 -14.53
N VAL A 1204 6.96 -24.16 -13.59
CA VAL A 1204 6.70 -23.88 -12.16
C VAL A 1204 8.02 -23.68 -11.42
N VAL A 1205 8.10 -22.62 -10.61
CA VAL A 1205 9.21 -22.31 -9.71
C VAL A 1205 8.66 -21.98 -8.32
N GLN A 1206 9.33 -22.46 -7.27
CA GLN A 1206 9.05 -22.05 -5.90
C GLN A 1206 9.77 -20.73 -5.62
N LEU A 1207 9.00 -19.68 -5.33
CA LEU A 1207 9.50 -18.35 -5.02
C LEU A 1207 9.56 -18.17 -3.50
N MET A 1208 10.78 -18.15 -2.96
CA MET A 1208 11.02 -18.00 -1.52
C MET A 1208 11.11 -16.51 -1.13
N PRO A 1209 10.73 -16.11 0.09
CA PRO A 1209 10.91 -14.74 0.55
C PRO A 1209 12.36 -14.26 0.41
N GLY A 1210 12.55 -12.99 0.05
CA GLY A 1210 13.87 -12.39 -0.19
C GLY A 1210 14.54 -12.80 -1.51
N THR A 1211 13.89 -13.62 -2.33
CA THR A 1211 14.43 -14.06 -3.63
C THR A 1211 13.76 -13.38 -4.81
N THR A 1212 14.43 -13.43 -5.96
CA THR A 1212 13.91 -12.97 -7.25
C THR A 1212 13.93 -14.13 -8.25
N VAL A 1213 12.82 -14.34 -8.95
CA VAL A 1213 12.71 -15.30 -10.05
C VAL A 1213 12.53 -14.54 -11.37
N ARG A 1214 13.20 -15.03 -12.41
CA ARG A 1214 13.14 -14.48 -13.77
C ARG A 1214 12.66 -15.55 -14.73
N PHE A 1215 11.63 -15.22 -15.50
CA PHE A 1215 11.16 -15.99 -16.63
C PHE A 1215 11.48 -15.20 -17.91
N PRO A 1216 12.46 -15.65 -18.72
CA PRO A 1216 12.76 -15.00 -20.00
C PRO A 1216 11.58 -15.20 -20.96
N GLY A 1217 11.35 -14.18 -21.80
CA GLY A 1217 10.26 -14.14 -22.79
C GLY A 1217 10.55 -14.88 -24.08
#